data_AF-A0A7S4PWV2-F1
#
_entry.id   AF-A0A7S4PWV2-F1
#
_cell.length_a   1.000
_cell.length_b   1.000
_cell.length_c   1.000
_cell.angle_alpha   90.00
_cell.angle_beta   90.00
_cell.angle_gamma   90.00
#
_symmetry.space_group_name_H-M   'P 1'
#
loop_
_entity.id
_entity.type
_entity.pdbx_description
1 polymer ?
#
loop_
_entity_poly.entity_id
_entity_poly.type
_entity_poly.pdbx_seq_one_letter_code
_entity_poly.pdbx_strand_id
1 'polypeptide(L)'
;APAAEPESSARISGVGRSDPVRSSSIRSTDRKTSNMSGRSQASNASELSQEQSRKTHERLRKLRELDKATRVPFLLVELRGESSERGFVEVCGKDEYGVYGHLDEWLTSKWSCVKLDNGDLNDDTPVPFSDALYSWGGFKTKGDDGTSNMGLATMRLVDHMTNTLGWTLGVINGGNVGRSGEIREQQVIFKAPHPMNLVAPHVMIELRSAGYIEVCGTAMGVLDNLDEFFSGEPFNASKVDGHEEFCDGYYKAGANAFKERGSQGENNMGLLTTQVCDFMGRLPGWNLVTMNGGNYGEKGTQREQQLVFRWDNHPLQDQPHLIVEMRGSGYIEVNGVDVDGIYEKLARWLKDSWRCSEAILRMGQEAFCDRKFKWSQRDMMVATAEVTSFFHDQGWQMQVCSQGTVKVCGQSDSREQQVLFRPGMSGKGIVEPHLFIELYTGEGTEELYARADKTQVLGNQHIRMFPIGDCSKTIEQFHQFMVDYLGGEPADDRYYVDCFLSRGLTDNNLGCWTMRVCDFMVDRLGWSFVVCNVCNLGPCGQYREQQLVFRYDGERREIPVAQCSFHNATPASFRGMKLPSFWTIPEIRACEKLQAMVPCSQDECEALQDIMDRTFRRVLTRDRVFEYQATTTEEMPYRLELVHAFRSENLPLCKRFLDRRAAYRGGTPLVAKTREGGELVNSRLQDGEALLFHGTNPSSSISILKTGFVLDHAGKSTGTMFGYGVYLAECCSKADEYARDDSGGNFPGLRALLVCRSLVGNPYVVQKAGDYIGDAKAGGMDCVLGDRETVVNTYREFVFFDEAQVLPEYAIIYKRQYDKKVVPRGMIRTTTGTTGRNWQVKLDKGWANVPLDVNLQLQESFKKGQSVVEVDIGAFTYIFDLANKQQTNKSTGNVRPLRPPMFMS
;
A
#
# COMPACT_ATOMS: atom_id res chain seq x y z
N ALA A 1 -11.72 32.64 54.73
CA ALA A 1 -11.07 32.71 56.06
C ALA A 1 -11.70 31.67 56.97
N PRO A 2 -10.93 30.86 57.72
CA PRO A 2 -9.64 30.29 57.31
C PRO A 2 -9.45 28.80 57.72
N ALA A 3 -8.54 28.12 56.99
CA ALA A 3 -7.48 27.20 57.45
C ALA A 3 -7.88 25.89 58.20
N ALA A 4 -7.12 24.79 58.20
CA ALA A 4 -5.74 24.49 57.85
C ALA A 4 -5.58 22.96 57.70
N GLU A 5 -4.59 22.51 56.93
CA GLU A 5 -3.83 21.25 57.14
C GLU A 5 -3.08 21.29 58.52
N PRO A 6 -2.27 20.29 59.00
CA PRO A 6 -1.66 19.14 58.30
C PRO A 6 -1.48 17.84 59.13
N GLU A 7 -0.86 16.82 58.48
CA GLU A 7 0.16 15.86 58.99
C GLU A 7 -0.12 15.05 60.30
N SER A 8 0.38 13.85 60.56
CA SER A 8 1.24 12.86 59.93
C SER A 8 1.26 11.61 60.84
N SER A 9 1.70 10.48 60.29
CA SER A 9 2.46 9.42 60.97
C SER A 9 1.75 8.37 61.89
N ALA A 10 1.78 7.13 61.37
CA ALA A 10 2.54 5.98 61.91
C ALA A 10 1.95 5.01 62.96
N ARG A 11 2.36 3.74 62.73
CA ARG A 11 2.43 2.54 63.60
C ARG A 11 1.14 1.71 63.67
N ILE A 12 1.07 0.55 63.01
CA ILE A 12 1.73 -0.75 63.31
C ILE A 12 1.57 -1.18 64.78
N SER A 13 0.75 -2.21 65.01
CA SER A 13 1.08 -3.34 65.91
C SER A 13 -0.01 -4.41 65.96
N GLY A 14 0.40 -5.69 65.97
CA GLY A 14 -0.35 -6.83 66.49
C GLY A 14 -0.89 -7.77 65.40
N VAL A 15 -0.12 -8.73 64.86
CA VAL A 15 0.41 -9.97 65.47
C VAL A 15 -0.67 -10.91 66.03
N GLY A 16 -0.80 -12.09 65.41
CA GLY A 16 -0.90 -13.32 66.19
C GLY A 16 -1.72 -14.48 65.62
N ARG A 17 -1.04 -15.40 64.92
CA ARG A 17 -1.18 -16.88 64.97
C ARG A 17 -2.51 -17.48 64.44
N SER A 18 -2.57 -18.64 63.78
CA SER A 18 -1.78 -19.88 63.83
C SER A 18 -2.04 -20.78 62.60
N ASP A 19 -0.99 -21.45 62.15
CA ASP A 19 -0.87 -22.59 61.22
C ASP A 19 -1.76 -23.83 61.56
N PRO A 20 -1.64 -25.02 60.92
CA PRO A 20 -1.26 -25.42 59.53
C PRO A 20 -2.20 -26.52 58.93
N VAL A 21 -1.89 -27.00 57.69
CA VAL A 21 -1.69 -28.44 57.32
C VAL A 21 -2.31 -28.89 55.97
N ARG A 22 -1.39 -29.41 55.12
CA ARG A 22 -1.45 -30.48 54.08
C ARG A 22 -1.76 -30.20 52.59
N SER A 23 -0.63 -30.04 51.90
CA SER A 23 -0.18 -30.56 50.59
C SER A 23 -0.85 -31.79 49.94
N SER A 24 -0.91 -31.76 48.59
CA SER A 24 -0.33 -32.76 47.67
C SER A 24 -0.20 -32.12 46.25
N SER A 25 0.98 -31.62 45.87
CA SER A 25 2.00 -32.20 44.98
C SER A 25 1.55 -32.54 43.56
N ILE A 26 2.14 -31.89 42.54
CA ILE A 26 2.78 -32.53 41.35
C ILE A 26 3.70 -31.51 40.63
N ARG A 27 5.00 -31.79 40.78
CA ARG A 27 6.15 -31.66 39.86
C ARG A 27 6.44 -30.35 39.11
N SER A 28 7.34 -29.57 39.71
CA SER A 28 8.32 -28.70 39.04
C SER A 28 9.53 -29.51 38.56
N THR A 29 10.05 -29.19 37.38
CA THR A 29 11.43 -29.52 36.99
C THR A 29 12.20 -28.24 36.72
N ASP A 30 13.33 -28.15 37.40
CA ASP A 30 14.24 -27.02 37.53
C ASP A 30 14.72 -26.42 36.20
N ARG A 31 14.68 -25.09 36.11
CA ARG A 31 15.70 -24.31 35.38
C ARG A 31 16.44 -23.43 36.37
N LYS A 32 17.74 -23.70 36.44
CA LYS A 32 18.75 -23.05 37.28
C LYS A 32 18.66 -21.53 37.20
N THR A 33 18.52 -20.91 38.36
CA THR A 33 18.79 -19.50 38.61
C THR A 33 20.29 -19.24 38.46
N SER A 34 20.72 -18.77 37.29
CA SER A 34 21.98 -18.05 37.17
C SER A 34 21.77 -16.63 37.67
N ASN A 35 22.55 -16.21 38.66
CA ASN A 35 22.71 -14.83 39.07
C ASN A 35 22.96 -13.92 37.85
N MET A 36 21.94 -13.21 37.39
CA MET A 36 22.07 -11.98 36.61
C MET A 36 21.65 -10.81 37.49
N SER A 37 22.54 -10.43 38.41
CA SER A 37 22.49 -9.12 39.05
C SER A 37 23.20 -8.12 38.13
N GLY A 38 22.44 -7.20 37.55
CA GLY A 38 22.97 -5.98 36.93
C GLY A 38 22.74 -5.86 35.43
N ARG A 39 21.57 -5.30 35.05
CA ARG A 39 21.36 -4.35 33.95
C ARG A 39 19.85 -4.11 33.78
N SER A 40 19.29 -3.16 34.52
CA SER A 40 18.12 -2.43 34.03
C SER A 40 18.65 -1.39 33.03
N GLN A 41 18.86 -1.77 31.77
CA GLN A 41 19.32 -0.85 30.71
C GLN A 41 18.17 0.01 30.16
N ALA A 42 17.39 0.62 31.05
CA ALA A 42 16.66 1.83 30.73
C ALA A 42 17.65 2.99 30.84
N SER A 43 18.12 3.56 29.73
CA SER A 43 18.93 4.78 29.79
C SER A 43 18.06 5.93 30.31
N ASN A 44 18.60 6.74 31.21
CA ASN A 44 17.94 7.99 31.60
C ASN A 44 18.03 9.01 30.47
N ALA A 45 17.01 9.87 30.35
CA ALA A 45 17.04 11.01 29.44
C ALA A 45 18.25 11.92 29.74
N SER A 46 18.85 12.49 28.70
CA SER A 46 20.04 13.34 28.84
C SER A 46 20.19 14.35 27.70
N GLU A 47 20.85 15.49 27.98
CA GLU A 47 21.28 16.41 26.93
C GLU A 47 22.25 15.69 25.98
N LEU A 48 22.07 15.87 24.68
CA LEU A 48 22.89 15.23 23.65
C LEU A 48 24.35 15.68 23.77
N SER A 49 25.24 14.77 24.16
CA SER A 49 26.69 15.01 24.20
C SER A 49 27.29 15.11 22.79
N GLN A 50 28.50 15.70 22.69
CA GLN A 50 29.25 15.76 21.43
C GLN A 50 29.53 14.38 20.82
N GLU A 51 29.82 13.37 21.66
CA GLU A 51 30.07 12.00 21.21
C GLU A 51 28.79 11.36 20.64
N GLN A 52 27.66 11.52 21.33
CA GLN A 52 26.36 11.04 20.84
C GLN A 52 25.91 11.78 19.57
N SER A 53 26.20 13.08 19.47
CA SER A 53 25.97 13.86 18.25
C SER A 53 26.75 13.27 17.07
N ARG A 54 28.07 13.05 17.23
CA ARG A 54 28.91 12.40 16.21
C ARG A 54 28.40 11.01 15.82
N LYS A 55 28.02 10.19 16.80
CA LYS A 55 27.44 8.86 16.57
C LYS A 55 26.16 8.94 15.74
N THR A 56 25.32 9.95 16.00
CA THR A 56 24.07 10.16 15.27
C THR A 56 24.33 10.62 13.83
N HIS A 57 25.25 11.57 13.62
CA HIS A 57 25.66 11.97 12.26
C HIS A 57 26.23 10.79 11.47
N GLU A 58 27.05 9.93 12.09
CA GLU A 58 27.56 8.73 11.44
C GLU A 58 26.44 7.76 11.04
N ARG A 59 25.42 7.57 11.89
CA ARG A 59 24.24 6.76 11.55
C ARG A 59 23.48 7.30 10.35
N LEU A 60 23.20 8.61 10.34
CA LEU A 60 22.52 9.26 9.21
C LEU A 60 23.34 9.15 7.91
N ARG A 61 24.67 9.27 7.99
CA ARG A 61 25.58 9.02 6.85
C ARG A 61 25.50 7.58 6.36
N LYS A 62 25.52 6.58 7.25
CA LYS A 62 25.36 5.16 6.88
C LYS A 62 24.02 4.87 6.23
N LEU A 63 22.95 5.51 6.70
CA LEU A 63 21.62 5.41 6.09
C LEU A 63 21.61 5.98 4.66
N ARG A 64 22.26 7.13 4.43
CA ARG A 64 22.40 7.67 3.06
C ARG A 64 23.20 6.76 2.11
N GLU A 65 24.15 5.98 2.63
CA GLU A 65 24.83 4.95 1.83
C GLU A 65 23.91 3.76 1.54
N LEU A 66 23.07 3.36 2.50
CA LEU A 66 22.03 2.35 2.28
C LEU A 66 21.03 2.82 1.23
N ASP A 67 20.68 4.12 1.20
CA ASP A 67 19.74 4.69 0.22
C ASP A 67 20.18 4.40 -1.23
N LYS A 68 21.50 4.42 -1.50
CA LYS A 68 22.05 4.09 -2.83
C LYS A 68 21.75 2.66 -3.29
N ALA A 69 21.47 1.75 -2.36
CA ALA A 69 21.15 0.35 -2.65
C ALA A 69 19.63 0.06 -2.66
N THR A 70 18.81 1.02 -2.26
CA THR A 70 17.35 0.93 -2.15
C THR A 70 16.68 1.57 -3.40
N ARG A 71 15.44 1.20 -3.75
CA ARG A 71 14.85 1.46 -5.09
C ARG A 71 13.50 2.19 -5.07
N VAL A 72 12.65 1.98 -4.06
CA VAL A 72 11.30 2.54 -3.95
C VAL A 72 11.34 3.67 -2.93
N PRO A 73 11.25 4.94 -3.35
CA PRO A 73 11.27 6.04 -2.40
C PRO A 73 9.97 6.16 -1.62
N PHE A 74 10.12 6.49 -0.34
CA PHE A 74 9.08 7.04 0.53
C PHE A 74 9.42 8.48 0.87
N LEU A 75 8.38 9.30 1.00
CA LEU A 75 8.47 10.67 1.45
C LEU A 75 7.40 10.92 2.50
N LEU A 76 7.78 11.45 3.66
CA LEU A 76 6.86 11.94 4.67
C LEU A 76 6.94 13.46 4.67
N VAL A 77 5.78 14.11 4.53
CA VAL A 77 5.62 15.54 4.72
C VAL A 77 4.76 15.76 5.95
N GLU A 78 5.29 16.42 6.96
CA GLU A 78 4.58 16.77 8.18
C GLU A 78 4.20 18.26 8.15
N LEU A 79 2.91 18.54 8.35
CA LEU A 79 2.37 19.87 8.50
C LEU A 79 2.06 20.09 9.97
N ARG A 80 2.60 21.16 10.56
CA ARG A 80 2.33 21.55 11.95
C ARG A 80 1.79 22.96 12.00
N GLY A 81 0.75 23.20 12.80
CA GLY A 81 0.15 24.51 13.02
C GLY A 81 0.00 24.80 14.51
N GLU A 82 0.69 25.83 15.00
CA GLU A 82 0.65 26.22 16.43
C GLU A 82 -0.46 27.25 16.70
N SER A 83 -0.60 28.23 15.81
CA SER A 83 -1.60 29.30 15.86
C SER A 83 -1.67 29.96 14.49
N SER A 84 -2.67 30.78 14.22
CA SER A 84 -2.79 31.47 12.93
C SER A 84 -1.48 32.16 12.53
N GLU A 85 -1.07 31.96 11.28
CA GLU A 85 0.20 32.42 10.69
C GLU A 85 1.49 31.82 11.29
N ARG A 86 1.37 30.81 12.15
CA ARG A 86 2.48 30.06 12.75
C ARG A 86 2.36 28.57 12.45
N GLY A 87 2.79 28.19 11.26
CA GLY A 87 2.92 26.80 10.85
C GLY A 87 4.35 26.42 10.43
N PHE A 88 4.57 25.11 10.29
CA PHE A 88 5.82 24.52 9.83
C PHE A 88 5.53 23.37 8.87
N VAL A 89 6.45 23.14 7.93
CA VAL A 89 6.44 21.99 7.03
C VAL A 89 7.78 21.29 7.14
N GLU A 90 7.76 20.02 7.50
CA GLU A 90 8.93 19.15 7.58
C GLU A 90 8.86 18.08 6.49
N VAL A 91 9.96 17.81 5.81
CA VAL A 91 10.04 16.79 4.75
C VAL A 91 11.14 15.79 5.10
N CYS A 92 10.80 14.51 5.14
CA CYS A 92 11.70 13.40 5.43
C CYS A 92 11.63 12.35 4.31
N GLY A 93 12.77 11.80 3.90
CA GLY A 93 12.81 10.73 2.90
C GLY A 93 13.97 10.85 1.92
N LYS A 94 13.83 10.21 0.75
CA LYS A 94 14.82 10.27 -0.33
C LYS A 94 14.45 11.33 -1.34
N ASP A 95 15.43 12.10 -1.80
CA ASP A 95 15.26 12.98 -2.96
C ASP A 95 15.34 12.16 -4.26
N GLU A 96 14.26 11.47 -4.56
CA GLU A 96 14.07 10.76 -5.83
C GLU A 96 13.19 11.58 -6.77
N TYR A 97 13.46 11.47 -8.07
CA TYR A 97 12.75 12.21 -9.12
C TYR A 97 12.82 13.75 -9.00
N GLY A 98 13.78 14.29 -8.22
CA GLY A 98 13.94 15.72 -7.98
C GLY A 98 12.80 16.33 -7.14
N VAL A 99 12.11 15.52 -6.34
CA VAL A 99 10.92 15.94 -5.59
C VAL A 99 11.21 17.09 -4.63
N TYR A 100 12.42 17.19 -4.08
CA TYR A 100 12.77 18.28 -3.16
C TYR A 100 12.80 19.62 -3.88
N GLY A 101 13.33 19.67 -5.11
CA GLY A 101 13.32 20.89 -5.92
C GLY A 101 11.91 21.32 -6.30
N HIS A 102 11.05 20.35 -6.66
CA HIS A 102 9.65 20.63 -6.97
C HIS A 102 8.85 21.12 -5.76
N LEU A 103 9.02 20.48 -4.60
CA LEU A 103 8.37 20.91 -3.36
C LEU A 103 8.89 22.27 -2.89
N ASP A 104 10.18 22.54 -2.98
CA ASP A 104 10.78 23.83 -2.62
C ASP A 104 10.17 24.96 -3.45
N GLU A 105 10.14 24.81 -4.78
CA GLU A 105 9.51 25.77 -5.69
C GLU A 105 8.02 25.95 -5.37
N TRP A 106 7.28 24.86 -5.15
CA TRP A 106 5.85 24.93 -4.89
C TRP A 106 5.52 25.56 -3.52
N LEU A 107 6.17 25.13 -2.45
CA LEU A 107 5.96 25.66 -1.09
C LEU A 107 6.32 27.14 -1.02
N THR A 108 7.44 27.56 -1.62
CA THR A 108 7.86 28.96 -1.61
C THR A 108 6.98 29.84 -2.50
N SER A 109 6.58 29.36 -3.69
CA SER A 109 5.81 30.17 -4.64
C SER A 109 4.30 30.17 -4.38
N LYS A 110 3.72 29.06 -3.93
CA LYS A 110 2.26 28.90 -3.74
C LYS A 110 1.82 29.10 -2.30
N TRP A 111 2.62 28.68 -1.33
CA TRP A 111 2.29 28.79 0.10
C TRP A 111 3.07 29.88 0.81
N SER A 112 3.95 30.58 0.10
CA SER A 112 4.82 31.63 0.65
C SER A 112 5.64 31.13 1.85
N CYS A 113 6.00 29.86 1.85
CA CYS A 113 6.85 29.28 2.87
C CYS A 113 8.26 29.87 2.81
N VAL A 114 8.91 30.00 3.97
CA VAL A 114 10.32 30.37 4.06
C VAL A 114 11.12 29.17 4.51
N LYS A 115 12.06 28.73 3.66
CA LYS A 115 12.96 27.62 3.96
C LYS A 115 13.85 27.97 5.15
N LEU A 116 13.94 27.05 6.11
CA LEU A 116 14.75 27.17 7.31
C LEU A 116 16.00 26.29 7.20
N ASP A 117 17.05 26.67 7.91
CA ASP A 117 18.22 25.82 8.11
C ASP A 117 17.91 24.78 9.18
N ASN A 118 17.93 23.50 8.81
CA ASN A 118 17.72 22.37 9.70
C ASN A 118 19.01 21.64 10.08
N GLY A 119 20.17 22.16 9.70
CA GLY A 119 21.48 21.53 9.90
C GLY A 119 21.93 20.67 8.71
N ASP A 120 23.14 20.12 8.81
CA ASP A 120 23.69 19.22 7.79
C ASP A 120 24.30 17.96 8.44
N LEU A 121 25.09 17.18 7.70
CA LEU A 121 25.72 15.95 8.21
C LEU A 121 27.16 16.14 8.70
N ASN A 122 27.62 17.39 8.85
CA ASN A 122 28.90 17.70 9.46
C ASN A 122 28.79 17.55 10.99
N ASP A 123 29.81 16.93 11.57
CA ASP A 123 29.86 16.58 13.00
C ASP A 123 29.76 17.81 13.94
N ASP A 124 30.00 19.02 13.43
CA ASP A 124 29.98 20.29 14.18
C ASP A 124 28.64 21.04 14.07
N THR A 125 27.66 20.52 13.32
CA THR A 125 26.33 21.13 13.19
C THR A 125 25.30 20.44 14.10
N PRO A 126 24.16 21.10 14.41
CA PRO A 126 23.05 20.44 15.08
C PRO A 126 22.53 19.27 14.24
N VAL A 127 22.26 18.13 14.89
CA VAL A 127 21.68 16.96 14.21
C VAL A 127 20.38 17.35 13.51
N PRO A 128 20.25 17.11 12.20
CA PRO A 128 19.01 17.38 11.48
C PRO A 128 17.93 16.36 11.86
N PHE A 129 16.70 16.85 12.09
CA PHE A 129 15.53 16.01 12.40
C PHE A 129 14.70 15.67 11.14
N SER A 130 14.91 16.43 10.08
CA SER A 130 14.27 16.28 8.77
C SER A 130 15.28 16.53 7.66
N ASP A 131 14.91 16.21 6.42
CA ASP A 131 15.74 16.48 5.23
C ASP A 131 15.47 17.88 4.64
N ALA A 132 14.29 18.46 4.88
CA ALA A 132 14.01 19.87 4.64
C ALA A 132 12.99 20.42 5.66
N LEU A 133 13.12 21.71 6.01
CA LEU A 133 12.25 22.40 6.96
C LEU A 133 11.83 23.77 6.41
N TYR A 134 10.57 24.12 6.60
CA TYR A 134 10.01 25.40 6.19
C TYR A 134 9.12 25.99 7.29
N SER A 135 9.14 27.31 7.42
CA SER A 135 8.06 28.03 8.11
C SER A 135 6.91 28.30 7.15
N TRP A 136 5.68 28.19 7.64
CA TRP A 136 4.45 28.29 6.88
C TRP A 136 3.50 29.31 7.53
N GLY A 137 3.49 30.54 7.00
CA GLY A 137 2.60 31.61 7.45
C GLY A 137 1.15 31.46 6.97
N GLY A 138 0.83 30.45 6.18
CA GLY A 138 -0.51 30.24 5.61
C GLY A 138 -1.46 29.40 6.48
N PHE A 139 -1.01 28.90 7.63
CA PHE A 139 -1.88 28.18 8.57
C PHE A 139 -2.89 29.15 9.19
N LYS A 140 -4.17 28.79 9.19
CA LYS A 140 -5.27 29.62 9.69
C LYS A 140 -6.16 28.84 10.64
N THR A 141 -6.64 29.51 11.69
CA THR A 141 -7.64 29.00 12.63
C THR A 141 -8.79 29.99 12.77
N LYS A 142 -9.99 29.51 13.09
CA LYS A 142 -11.20 30.34 13.27
C LYS A 142 -12.08 29.77 14.38
N GLY A 143 -12.59 30.65 15.24
CA GLY A 143 -13.55 30.30 16.30
C GLY A 143 -12.97 29.38 17.38
N ASP A 144 -13.81 29.07 18.36
CA ASP A 144 -13.45 28.24 19.51
C ASP A 144 -13.71 26.74 19.27
N ASP A 145 -14.32 26.39 18.12
CA ASP A 145 -14.60 25.01 17.73
C ASP A 145 -13.37 24.29 17.15
N GLY A 146 -12.24 25.00 16.96
CA GLY A 146 -11.01 24.46 16.40
C GLY A 146 -11.03 24.30 14.88
N THR A 147 -11.90 25.03 14.18
CA THR A 147 -11.85 25.12 12.71
C THR A 147 -10.47 25.62 12.26
N SER A 148 -9.84 24.91 11.33
CA SER A 148 -8.52 25.26 10.79
C SER A 148 -8.41 24.83 9.33
N ASN A 149 -7.49 25.43 8.57
CA ASN A 149 -7.29 25.07 7.16
C ASN A 149 -6.34 23.87 6.97
N MET A 150 -6.08 23.07 8.02
CA MET A 150 -5.16 21.93 7.96
C MET A 150 -5.63 20.86 6.96
N GLY A 151 -6.92 20.51 6.97
CA GLY A 151 -7.50 19.54 6.02
C GLY A 151 -7.36 20.02 4.57
N LEU A 152 -7.70 21.29 4.31
CA LEU A 152 -7.55 21.90 2.98
C LEU A 152 -6.09 21.94 2.53
N ALA A 153 -5.18 22.40 3.38
CA ALA A 153 -3.75 22.44 3.08
C ALA A 153 -3.21 21.04 2.76
N THR A 154 -3.60 20.04 3.55
CA THR A 154 -3.25 18.63 3.33
C THR A 154 -3.71 18.18 1.94
N MET A 155 -4.96 18.45 1.57
CA MET A 155 -5.49 18.03 0.28
C MET A 155 -4.90 18.80 -0.92
N ARG A 156 -4.48 20.06 -0.73
CA ARG A 156 -3.73 20.80 -1.76
C ARG A 156 -2.30 20.25 -1.94
N LEU A 157 -1.65 19.82 -0.86
CA LEU A 157 -0.38 19.10 -0.94
C LEU A 157 -0.55 17.75 -1.64
N VAL A 158 -1.58 16.98 -1.29
CA VAL A 158 -1.91 15.71 -1.96
C VAL A 158 -2.17 15.93 -3.45
N ASP A 159 -2.95 16.93 -3.82
CA ASP A 159 -3.24 17.26 -5.22
C ASP A 159 -1.96 17.59 -6.00
N HIS A 160 -1.07 18.41 -5.42
CA HIS A 160 0.22 18.70 -6.05
C HIS A 160 1.09 17.44 -6.20
N MET A 161 1.30 16.70 -5.12
CA MET A 161 2.16 15.51 -5.11
C MET A 161 1.62 14.41 -6.03
N THR A 162 0.32 14.16 -6.03
CA THR A 162 -0.29 13.05 -6.77
C THR A 162 -0.60 13.44 -8.23
N ASN A 163 -1.30 14.55 -8.45
CA ASN A 163 -1.76 14.93 -9.78
C ASN A 163 -0.72 15.70 -10.59
N THR A 164 0.25 16.38 -9.95
CA THR A 164 1.35 17.07 -10.66
C THR A 164 2.61 16.22 -10.75
N LEU A 165 3.03 15.64 -9.62
CA LEU A 165 4.31 14.91 -9.54
C LEU A 165 4.16 13.38 -9.66
N GLY A 166 2.93 12.86 -9.67
CA GLY A 166 2.64 11.44 -9.86
C GLY A 166 2.87 10.57 -8.62
N TRP A 167 3.23 11.14 -7.47
CA TRP A 167 3.46 10.40 -6.21
C TRP A 167 2.18 9.73 -5.72
N THR A 168 2.29 8.59 -5.05
CA THR A 168 1.12 7.86 -4.56
C THR A 168 0.85 8.26 -3.13
N LEU A 169 -0.36 8.72 -2.82
CA LEU A 169 -0.78 8.87 -1.43
C LEU A 169 -0.80 7.50 -0.75
N GLY A 170 0.01 7.34 0.29
CA GLY A 170 0.08 6.13 1.10
C GLY A 170 -0.85 6.23 2.31
N VAL A 171 -0.52 7.14 3.22
CA VAL A 171 -1.23 7.33 4.48
C VAL A 171 -1.27 8.82 4.80
N ILE A 172 -2.40 9.27 5.32
CA ILE A 172 -2.47 10.51 6.10
C ILE A 172 -2.71 10.07 7.53
N ASN A 173 -2.04 10.69 8.48
CA ASN A 173 -2.25 10.52 9.92
C ASN A 173 -2.15 11.89 10.59
N GLY A 174 -2.90 12.13 11.66
CA GLY A 174 -2.90 13.45 12.29
C GLY A 174 -3.53 13.44 13.67
N GLY A 175 -3.39 14.55 14.36
CA GLY A 175 -4.00 14.76 15.66
C GLY A 175 -3.56 16.06 16.32
N ASN A 176 -3.96 16.21 17.57
CA ASN A 176 -3.61 17.37 18.37
C ASN A 176 -2.46 17.06 19.33
N VAL A 177 -1.60 18.04 19.53
CA VAL A 177 -0.50 18.05 20.51
C VAL A 177 -0.53 19.39 21.27
N GLY A 178 0.35 19.55 22.26
CA GLY A 178 0.29 20.68 23.18
C GLY A 178 -0.58 20.41 24.41
N ARG A 179 -0.49 21.27 25.43
CA ARG A 179 -1.03 20.99 26.77
C ARG A 179 -2.56 20.95 26.78
N SER A 180 -3.17 21.79 25.96
CA SER A 180 -4.61 21.83 25.70
C SER A 180 -4.96 21.02 24.45
N GLY A 181 -4.02 20.67 23.58
CA GLY A 181 -4.31 20.15 22.24
C GLY A 181 -4.44 21.27 21.21
N GLU A 182 -3.76 22.40 21.47
CA GLU A 182 -3.80 23.63 20.69
C GLU A 182 -2.99 23.58 19.40
N ILE A 183 -2.06 22.61 19.28
CA ILE A 183 -1.20 22.44 18.10
C ILE A 183 -1.79 21.34 17.23
N ARG A 184 -2.05 21.65 15.95
CA ARG A 184 -2.46 20.67 14.93
C ARG A 184 -1.24 20.09 14.23
N GLU A 185 -1.23 18.78 14.04
CA GLU A 185 -0.19 18.07 13.32
C GLU A 185 -0.80 17.08 12.33
N GLN A 186 -0.23 17.03 11.13
CA GLN A 186 -0.66 16.11 10.08
C GLN A 186 0.57 15.56 9.35
N GLN A 187 0.76 14.24 9.42
CA GLN A 187 1.75 13.50 8.65
C GLN A 187 1.12 12.96 7.37
N VAL A 188 1.77 13.20 6.24
CA VAL A 188 1.35 12.74 4.91
C VAL A 188 2.48 11.93 4.30
N ILE A 189 2.25 10.63 4.12
CA ILE A 189 3.23 9.71 3.55
C ILE A 189 2.89 9.45 2.09
N PHE A 190 3.84 9.75 1.22
CA PHE A 190 3.82 9.45 -0.20
C PHE A 190 4.75 8.28 -0.52
N LYS A 191 4.29 7.41 -1.41
CA LYS A 191 5.08 6.34 -2.02
C LYS A 191 5.51 6.75 -3.41
N ALA A 192 6.51 6.05 -3.95
CA ALA A 192 7.02 6.22 -5.28
C ALA A 192 5.95 6.54 -6.35
N PRO A 193 6.27 7.40 -7.34
CA PRO A 193 5.32 7.77 -8.37
C PRO A 193 4.73 6.59 -9.13
N HIS A 194 3.42 6.66 -9.35
CA HIS A 194 2.64 5.65 -10.06
C HIS A 194 1.74 6.33 -11.11
N PRO A 195 1.60 5.77 -12.32
CA PRO A 195 0.93 6.46 -13.43
C PRO A 195 -0.52 6.80 -13.15
N MET A 196 -1.24 5.91 -12.45
CA MET A 196 -2.63 6.13 -12.07
C MET A 196 -2.85 7.40 -11.26
N ASN A 197 -1.85 7.90 -10.53
CA ASN A 197 -2.01 9.10 -9.72
C ASN A 197 -2.23 10.36 -10.55
N LEU A 198 -1.82 10.39 -11.82
CA LEU A 198 -2.07 11.53 -12.71
C LEU A 198 -3.56 11.70 -13.07
N VAL A 199 -4.38 10.71 -12.73
CA VAL A 199 -5.81 10.65 -13.05
C VAL A 199 -6.66 10.19 -11.87
N ALA A 200 -6.09 10.13 -10.66
CA ALA A 200 -6.76 9.62 -9.45
C ALA A 200 -6.95 10.77 -8.44
N PRO A 201 -8.03 11.57 -8.56
CA PRO A 201 -8.35 12.61 -7.59
C PRO A 201 -8.61 12.03 -6.20
N HIS A 202 -8.46 12.88 -5.20
CA HIS A 202 -8.66 12.53 -3.81
C HIS A 202 -9.65 13.47 -3.14
N VAL A 203 -10.41 12.93 -2.18
CA VAL A 203 -11.29 13.71 -1.30
C VAL A 203 -11.10 13.27 0.14
N MET A 204 -11.00 14.25 1.04
CA MET A 204 -11.01 14.08 2.48
C MET A 204 -12.36 14.48 3.02
N ILE A 205 -12.89 13.67 3.94
CA ILE A 205 -14.12 13.92 4.69
C ILE A 205 -13.73 13.87 6.17
N GLU A 206 -14.04 14.93 6.91
CA GLU A 206 -13.83 15.01 8.35
C GLU A 206 -15.19 15.09 9.06
N LEU A 207 -15.49 14.08 9.87
CA LEU A 207 -16.66 14.06 10.74
C LEU A 207 -16.28 14.65 12.10
N ARG A 208 -17.01 15.68 12.55
CA ARG A 208 -16.68 16.41 13.79
C ARG A 208 -17.84 16.37 14.78
N SER A 209 -17.58 15.86 15.98
CA SER A 209 -18.60 15.69 17.02
C SER A 209 -19.26 16.99 17.52
N ALA A 210 -18.75 18.16 17.15
CA ALA A 210 -19.38 19.49 17.34
C ALA A 210 -20.69 19.63 16.57
N GLY A 211 -20.99 18.72 15.64
CA GLY A 211 -22.09 18.89 14.71
C GLY A 211 -21.68 19.45 13.36
N TYR A 212 -20.45 19.18 12.91
CA TYR A 212 -19.97 19.65 11.61
C TYR A 212 -19.34 18.53 10.78
N ILE A 213 -19.35 18.72 9.47
CA ILE A 213 -18.68 17.87 8.49
C ILE A 213 -17.87 18.79 7.58
N GLU A 214 -16.61 18.46 7.33
CA GLU A 214 -15.74 19.21 6.43
C GLU A 214 -15.31 18.31 5.27
N VAL A 215 -15.27 18.86 4.06
CA VAL A 215 -14.87 18.15 2.84
C VAL A 215 -13.81 18.97 2.12
N CYS A 216 -12.68 18.34 1.79
CA CYS A 216 -11.56 18.94 1.07
C CYS A 216 -11.13 18.03 -0.09
N GLY A 217 -10.87 18.54 -1.29
CA GLY A 217 -10.37 17.73 -2.41
C GLY A 217 -10.79 18.20 -3.80
N THR A 218 -10.19 17.59 -4.84
CA THR A 218 -10.46 17.92 -6.25
C THR A 218 -11.63 17.11 -6.80
N ALA A 219 -12.60 17.81 -7.40
CA ALA A 219 -13.91 17.28 -7.72
C ALA A 219 -13.99 16.58 -9.08
N MET A 220 -14.37 15.30 -9.07
CA MET A 220 -14.97 14.58 -10.22
C MET A 220 -16.47 14.37 -9.99
N GLY A 221 -17.21 15.42 -9.66
CA GLY A 221 -18.66 15.35 -9.34
C GLY A 221 -19.00 14.68 -8.01
N VAL A 222 -18.01 14.19 -7.25
CA VAL A 222 -18.25 13.55 -5.93
C VAL A 222 -18.80 14.52 -4.89
N LEU A 223 -18.52 15.82 -5.02
CA LEU A 223 -19.01 16.82 -4.09
C LEU A 223 -20.53 16.95 -4.13
N ASP A 224 -21.15 16.87 -5.32
CA ASP A 224 -22.62 16.90 -5.46
C ASP A 224 -23.26 15.65 -4.84
N ASN A 225 -22.62 14.48 -5.02
CA ASN A 225 -23.07 13.24 -4.40
C ASN A 225 -22.97 13.31 -2.86
N LEU A 226 -21.92 13.93 -2.33
CA LEU A 226 -21.74 14.15 -0.90
C LEU A 226 -22.74 15.17 -0.35
N ASP A 227 -23.03 16.25 -1.09
CA ASP A 227 -24.08 17.23 -0.75
C ASP A 227 -25.43 16.53 -0.54
N GLU A 228 -25.83 15.66 -1.49
CA GLU A 228 -27.08 14.90 -1.40
C GLU A 228 -27.05 13.91 -0.22
N PHE A 229 -25.95 13.16 -0.06
CA PHE A 229 -25.82 12.18 1.00
C PHE A 229 -25.89 12.79 2.40
N PHE A 230 -25.16 13.88 2.66
CA PHE A 230 -25.16 14.54 3.96
C PHE A 230 -26.46 15.26 4.28
N SER A 231 -27.23 15.67 3.26
CA SER A 231 -28.56 16.25 3.46
C SER A 231 -29.60 15.24 3.97
N GLY A 232 -29.35 13.94 3.77
CA GLY A 232 -30.22 12.85 4.24
C GLY A 232 -29.92 12.35 5.66
N GLU A 233 -30.74 11.41 6.14
CA GLU A 233 -30.49 10.68 7.39
C GLU A 233 -29.20 9.83 7.29
N PRO A 234 -28.40 9.72 8.38
CA PRO A 234 -28.64 10.28 9.72
C PRO A 234 -28.09 11.70 9.92
N PHE A 235 -27.39 12.26 8.94
CA PHE A 235 -26.67 13.52 9.11
C PHE A 235 -27.61 14.72 9.14
N ASN A 236 -28.66 14.72 8.31
CA ASN A 236 -29.61 15.83 8.14
C ASN A 236 -28.90 17.19 8.08
N ALA A 237 -27.77 17.23 7.36
CA ALA A 237 -26.86 18.35 7.39
C ALA A 237 -27.27 19.42 6.37
N SER A 238 -26.87 20.65 6.65
CA SER A 238 -27.07 21.80 5.75
C SER A 238 -25.71 22.44 5.45
N LYS A 239 -25.47 22.73 4.18
CA LYS A 239 -24.24 23.40 3.73
C LYS A 239 -24.20 24.85 4.24
N VAL A 240 -23.01 25.32 4.60
CA VAL A 240 -22.80 26.65 5.17
C VAL A 240 -21.66 27.37 4.43
N ASP A 241 -21.96 28.55 3.91
CA ASP A 241 -21.00 29.40 3.18
C ASP A 241 -20.01 30.11 4.12
N GLY A 242 -18.95 30.73 3.57
CA GLY A 242 -17.99 31.54 4.34
C GLY A 242 -16.87 30.74 5.02
N HIS A 243 -16.61 29.53 4.54
CA HIS A 243 -15.57 28.61 5.01
C HIS A 243 -14.60 28.16 3.90
N GLU A 244 -14.59 28.88 2.77
CA GLU A 244 -13.83 28.55 1.56
C GLU A 244 -12.31 28.62 1.78
N GLU A 245 -11.85 29.33 2.81
CA GLU A 245 -10.44 29.36 3.23
C GLU A 245 -10.03 28.13 4.06
N PHE A 246 -10.98 27.33 4.52
CA PHE A 246 -10.78 26.22 5.46
C PHE A 246 -11.08 24.86 4.85
N CYS A 247 -12.04 24.79 3.91
CA CYS A 247 -12.46 23.58 3.24
C CYS A 247 -13.18 23.87 1.90
N ASP A 248 -13.38 22.84 1.08
CA ASP A 248 -14.14 22.94 -0.18
C ASP A 248 -15.66 22.75 0.05
N GLY A 249 -16.05 22.14 1.18
CA GLY A 249 -17.44 22.04 1.62
C GLY A 249 -17.55 21.96 3.15
N TYR A 250 -18.41 22.79 3.73
CA TYR A 250 -18.66 22.84 5.16
C TYR A 250 -20.14 22.61 5.44
N TYR A 251 -20.46 21.66 6.31
CA TYR A 251 -21.85 21.29 6.61
C TYR A 251 -22.09 21.32 8.11
N LYS A 252 -23.22 21.91 8.50
CA LYS A 252 -23.76 21.83 9.85
C LYS A 252 -24.74 20.67 9.92
N ALA A 253 -24.37 19.65 10.69
CA ALA A 253 -25.20 18.47 10.90
C ALA A 253 -26.43 18.77 11.77
N GLY A 254 -27.47 17.96 11.59
CA GLY A 254 -28.67 18.01 12.42
C GLY A 254 -28.35 17.72 13.89
N ALA A 255 -29.18 18.24 14.80
CA ALA A 255 -28.94 18.16 16.25
C ALA A 255 -28.82 16.73 16.82
N ASN A 256 -29.28 15.71 16.08
CA ASN A 256 -29.25 14.31 16.48
C ASN A 256 -28.25 13.46 15.67
N ALA A 257 -27.44 14.06 14.79
CA ALA A 257 -26.51 13.31 13.95
C ALA A 257 -25.38 12.70 14.78
N PHE A 258 -24.66 13.54 15.54
CA PHE A 258 -23.59 13.13 16.44
C PHE A 258 -24.13 12.95 17.85
N LYS A 259 -23.95 11.76 18.41
CA LYS A 259 -24.50 11.36 19.70
C LYS A 259 -23.39 10.83 20.60
N GLU A 260 -23.40 11.26 21.85
CA GLU A 260 -22.50 10.80 22.91
C GLU A 260 -23.30 10.53 24.18
N ARG A 261 -22.86 9.57 24.99
CA ARG A 261 -23.41 9.34 26.33
C ARG A 261 -22.38 8.83 27.33
N GLY A 262 -22.67 9.07 28.60
CA GLY A 262 -21.85 8.59 29.71
C GLY A 262 -20.52 9.33 29.82
N SER A 263 -19.63 8.82 30.68
CA SER A 263 -18.32 9.43 30.95
C SER A 263 -17.15 8.72 30.24
N GLN A 264 -17.41 7.58 29.59
CA GLN A 264 -16.38 6.72 28.98
C GLN A 264 -16.21 6.96 27.48
N GLY A 265 -16.76 8.07 26.96
CA GLY A 265 -16.65 8.47 25.55
C GLY A 265 -17.47 7.60 24.58
N GLU A 266 -18.55 6.96 25.05
CA GLU A 266 -19.43 6.16 24.19
C GLU A 266 -20.19 7.09 23.23
N ASN A 267 -20.01 6.86 21.93
CA ASN A 267 -20.54 7.72 20.87
C ASN A 267 -20.92 6.89 19.63
N ASN A 268 -21.60 7.51 18.65
CA ASN A 268 -22.00 6.87 17.39
C ASN A 268 -21.05 7.14 16.21
N MET A 269 -19.83 7.65 16.44
CA MET A 269 -18.90 8.02 15.37
C MET A 269 -18.55 6.80 14.51
N GLY A 270 -18.26 5.65 15.12
CA GLY A 270 -17.96 4.41 14.39
C GLY A 270 -19.05 3.98 13.40
N LEU A 271 -20.34 4.18 13.73
CA LEU A 271 -21.46 3.93 12.82
C LEU A 271 -21.52 4.93 11.66
N LEU A 272 -21.33 6.22 11.95
CA LEU A 272 -21.33 7.26 10.91
C LEU A 272 -20.16 7.06 9.95
N THR A 273 -18.99 6.66 10.48
CA THR A 273 -17.80 6.33 9.71
C THR A 273 -18.06 5.19 8.72
N THR A 274 -18.65 4.07 9.16
CA THR A 274 -18.95 2.96 8.25
C THR A 274 -19.97 3.34 7.19
N GLN A 275 -20.98 4.16 7.53
CA GLN A 275 -21.95 4.65 6.56
C GLN A 275 -21.33 5.52 5.47
N VAL A 276 -20.40 6.41 5.82
CA VAL A 276 -19.64 7.20 4.84
C VAL A 276 -18.79 6.29 3.96
N CYS A 277 -18.05 5.33 4.56
CA CYS A 277 -17.23 4.37 3.82
C CYS A 277 -18.07 3.53 2.83
N ASP A 278 -19.24 3.04 3.24
CA ASP A 278 -20.14 2.25 2.40
C ASP A 278 -20.85 3.09 1.34
N PHE A 279 -21.15 4.36 1.60
CA PHE A 279 -21.62 5.29 0.58
C PHE A 279 -20.55 5.50 -0.49
N MET A 280 -19.34 5.88 -0.08
CA MET A 280 -18.22 6.14 -0.99
C MET A 280 -17.84 4.89 -1.78
N GLY A 281 -17.77 3.72 -1.14
CA GLY A 281 -17.44 2.44 -1.81
C GLY A 281 -18.48 1.98 -2.83
N ARG A 282 -19.72 2.49 -2.77
CA ARG A 282 -20.76 2.25 -3.79
C ARG A 282 -20.65 3.20 -4.98
N LEU A 283 -19.97 4.33 -4.83
CA LEU A 283 -19.74 5.24 -5.94
C LEU A 283 -18.68 4.64 -6.87
N PRO A 284 -18.92 4.65 -8.21
CA PRO A 284 -17.97 4.08 -9.16
C PRO A 284 -16.57 4.66 -9.02
N GLY A 285 -15.64 3.80 -8.64
CA GLY A 285 -14.22 4.11 -8.58
C GLY A 285 -13.78 4.87 -7.33
N TRP A 286 -14.54 4.99 -6.24
CA TRP A 286 -14.04 5.62 -5.01
C TRP A 286 -13.67 4.57 -3.95
N ASN A 287 -12.47 4.68 -3.37
CA ASN A 287 -12.01 3.77 -2.33
C ASN A 287 -11.29 4.49 -1.21
N LEU A 288 -11.43 3.97 0.01
CA LEU A 288 -10.78 4.49 1.20
C LEU A 288 -9.27 4.18 1.16
N VAL A 289 -8.46 5.23 1.30
CA VAL A 289 -7.00 5.18 1.40
C VAL A 289 -6.57 5.12 2.86
N THR A 290 -7.10 6.00 3.70
CA THR A 290 -6.77 6.05 5.13
C THR A 290 -7.97 6.52 5.94
N MET A 291 -7.94 6.19 7.23
CA MET A 291 -8.90 6.60 8.23
C MET A 291 -8.15 6.87 9.53
N ASN A 292 -8.40 8.02 10.16
CA ASN A 292 -7.80 8.37 11.45
C ASN A 292 -8.86 8.86 12.43
N GLY A 293 -8.84 8.30 13.63
CA GLY A 293 -9.58 8.83 14.78
C GLY A 293 -8.70 9.78 15.59
N GLY A 294 -9.28 10.88 16.06
CA GLY A 294 -8.52 11.89 16.79
C GLY A 294 -9.35 12.76 17.72
N ASN A 295 -8.69 13.74 18.32
CA ASN A 295 -9.34 14.81 19.06
C ASN A 295 -9.13 16.14 18.33
N TYR A 296 -10.11 17.03 18.42
CA TYR A 296 -10.05 18.38 17.86
C TYR A 296 -10.67 19.42 18.81
N GLY A 297 -10.61 20.69 18.40
CA GLY A 297 -11.03 21.85 19.18
C GLY A 297 -9.87 22.48 19.93
N GLU A 298 -10.04 23.74 20.37
CA GLU A 298 -9.00 24.50 21.10
C GLU A 298 -8.44 23.76 22.32
N LYS A 299 -9.29 22.94 22.96
CA LYS A 299 -8.94 22.11 24.13
C LYS A 299 -8.84 20.61 23.83
N GLY A 300 -8.88 20.21 22.56
CA GLY A 300 -8.84 18.80 22.15
C GLY A 300 -9.93 17.96 22.82
N THR A 301 -11.08 18.56 23.14
CA THR A 301 -12.17 17.91 23.90
C THR A 301 -13.19 17.22 23.02
N GLN A 302 -13.12 17.45 21.70
CA GLN A 302 -14.11 16.96 20.75
C GLN A 302 -13.51 15.85 19.89
N ARG A 303 -14.34 14.94 19.39
CA ARG A 303 -13.91 13.78 18.58
C ARG A 303 -13.98 14.10 17.10
N GLU A 304 -12.93 13.76 16.37
CA GLU A 304 -12.91 13.82 14.91
C GLU A 304 -12.66 12.43 14.31
N GLN A 305 -13.22 12.24 13.12
CA GLN A 305 -12.86 11.14 12.24
C GLN A 305 -12.50 11.69 10.87
N GLN A 306 -11.24 11.50 10.46
CA GLN A 306 -10.76 11.86 9.14
C GLN A 306 -10.77 10.63 8.22
N LEU A 307 -11.35 10.78 7.04
CA LEU A 307 -11.46 9.75 6.01
C LEU A 307 -10.93 10.30 4.70
N VAL A 308 -10.03 9.58 4.04
CA VAL A 308 -9.49 10.01 2.75
C VAL A 308 -9.79 8.95 1.71
N PHE A 309 -10.44 9.35 0.64
CA PHE A 309 -10.79 8.51 -0.48
C PHE A 309 -9.99 8.93 -1.71
N ARG A 310 -9.63 7.93 -2.52
CA ARG A 310 -9.02 8.12 -3.84
C ARG A 310 -9.95 7.55 -4.89
N TRP A 311 -9.98 8.20 -6.05
CA TRP A 311 -10.65 7.65 -7.20
C TRP A 311 -9.78 6.60 -7.90
N ASP A 312 -10.01 5.33 -7.61
CA ASP A 312 -9.38 4.17 -8.22
C ASP A 312 -10.31 2.94 -8.28
N ASN A 313 -9.93 1.88 -9.01
CA ASN A 313 -10.72 0.66 -9.10
C ASN A 313 -10.16 -0.42 -8.17
N HIS A 314 -10.63 -0.49 -6.92
CA HIS A 314 -10.28 -1.56 -5.97
C HIS A 314 -11.04 -2.88 -6.25
N PRO A 315 -10.41 -4.06 -6.14
CA PRO A 315 -11.04 -5.36 -6.42
C PRO A 315 -12.25 -5.69 -5.55
N LEU A 316 -12.29 -5.17 -4.32
CA LEU A 316 -13.40 -5.38 -3.39
C LEU A 316 -14.63 -4.53 -3.73
N GLN A 317 -14.55 -3.57 -4.65
CA GLN A 317 -15.68 -2.80 -5.19
C GLN A 317 -16.67 -2.31 -4.12
N ASP A 318 -17.88 -2.86 -4.07
CA ASP A 318 -19.01 -2.47 -3.22
C ASP A 318 -19.17 -3.35 -1.96
N GLN A 319 -18.20 -4.21 -1.65
CA GLN A 319 -18.23 -5.01 -0.41
C GLN A 319 -18.35 -4.12 0.83
N PRO A 320 -19.21 -4.44 1.81
CA PRO A 320 -19.44 -3.58 2.97
C PRO A 320 -18.21 -3.53 3.87
N HIS A 321 -18.07 -2.41 4.59
CA HIS A 321 -17.03 -2.24 5.59
C HIS A 321 -17.50 -2.65 6.98
N LEU A 322 -16.57 -3.15 7.79
CA LEU A 322 -16.78 -3.42 9.20
C LEU A 322 -15.62 -2.86 10.03
N ILE A 323 -15.92 -1.98 10.98
CA ILE A 323 -14.94 -1.42 11.92
C ILE A 323 -15.00 -2.21 13.22
N VAL A 324 -13.83 -2.61 13.71
CA VAL A 324 -13.63 -3.03 15.10
C VAL A 324 -12.83 -1.96 15.82
N GLU A 325 -13.44 -1.36 16.83
CA GLU A 325 -12.85 -0.31 17.64
C GLU A 325 -12.59 -0.83 19.06
N MET A 326 -11.33 -0.86 19.46
CA MET A 326 -10.87 -1.31 20.78
C MET A 326 -10.45 -0.10 21.61
N ARG A 327 -11.12 0.13 22.74
CA ARG A 327 -10.86 1.26 23.64
C ARG A 327 -10.25 0.79 24.95
N GLY A 328 -9.18 1.44 25.38
CA GLY A 328 -8.54 1.22 26.68
C GLY A 328 -9.48 1.50 27.86
N SER A 329 -10.53 2.30 27.65
CA SER A 329 -11.61 2.53 28.63
C SER A 329 -12.47 1.30 28.95
N GLY A 330 -12.24 0.16 28.28
CA GLY A 330 -12.82 -1.13 28.67
C GLY A 330 -13.95 -1.63 27.78
N TYR A 331 -14.04 -1.15 26.53
CA TYR A 331 -14.99 -1.66 25.54
C TYR A 331 -14.36 -1.95 24.18
N ILE A 332 -15.00 -2.88 23.47
CA ILE A 332 -14.82 -3.10 22.04
C ILE A 332 -16.15 -2.80 21.35
N GLU A 333 -16.14 -1.99 20.32
CA GLU A 333 -17.31 -1.60 19.53
C GLU A 333 -17.14 -2.13 18.10
N VAL A 334 -18.20 -2.72 17.56
CA VAL A 334 -18.23 -3.24 16.19
C VAL A 334 -19.32 -2.51 15.43
N ASN A 335 -18.97 -2.00 14.25
CA ASN A 335 -19.84 -1.19 13.40
C ASN A 335 -19.76 -1.69 11.96
N GLY A 336 -20.87 -1.73 11.23
CA GLY A 336 -20.94 -2.19 9.83
C GLY A 336 -21.64 -3.54 9.68
N VAL A 337 -21.93 -3.97 8.45
CA VAL A 337 -22.88 -5.05 8.16
C VAL A 337 -22.40 -6.45 8.63
N ASP A 338 -23.30 -7.25 9.21
CA ASP A 338 -23.05 -8.66 9.51
C ASP A 338 -23.07 -9.51 8.22
N VAL A 339 -21.89 -9.77 7.67
CA VAL A 339 -21.70 -10.65 6.51
C VAL A 339 -21.23 -12.02 6.99
N ASP A 340 -21.85 -13.10 6.47
CA ASP A 340 -21.52 -14.49 6.78
C ASP A 340 -21.52 -14.83 8.29
N GLY A 341 -22.37 -14.14 9.08
CA GLY A 341 -22.51 -14.34 10.52
C GLY A 341 -21.23 -14.01 11.30
N ILE A 342 -20.44 -13.05 10.81
CA ILE A 342 -19.18 -12.63 11.41
C ILE A 342 -19.37 -12.15 12.85
N TYR A 343 -20.50 -11.55 13.18
CA TYR A 343 -20.77 -11.11 14.55
C TYR A 343 -20.74 -12.26 15.56
N GLU A 344 -21.45 -13.36 15.28
CA GLU A 344 -21.52 -14.51 16.18
C GLU A 344 -20.20 -15.30 16.22
N LYS A 345 -19.42 -15.26 15.13
CA LYS A 345 -18.06 -15.81 15.10
C LYS A 345 -17.12 -14.99 15.98
N LEU A 346 -17.14 -13.66 15.84
CA LEU A 346 -16.31 -12.74 16.60
C LEU A 346 -16.68 -12.76 18.08
N ALA A 347 -17.98 -12.75 18.43
CA ALA A 347 -18.46 -12.81 19.80
C ALA A 347 -17.97 -14.08 20.53
N ARG A 348 -18.07 -15.25 19.87
CA ARG A 348 -17.53 -16.51 20.41
C ARG A 348 -16.02 -16.44 20.59
N TRP A 349 -15.29 -15.97 19.58
CA TRP A 349 -13.85 -15.83 19.65
C TRP A 349 -13.40 -14.87 20.77
N LEU A 350 -14.01 -13.69 20.89
CA LEU A 350 -13.71 -12.72 21.96
C LEU A 350 -14.01 -13.29 23.35
N LYS A 351 -15.07 -14.07 23.49
CA LYS A 351 -15.42 -14.74 24.75
C LYS A 351 -14.39 -15.81 25.11
N ASP A 352 -14.01 -16.66 24.15
CA ASP A 352 -13.14 -17.81 24.41
C ASP A 352 -11.67 -17.38 24.55
N SER A 353 -11.19 -16.51 23.66
CA SER A 353 -9.80 -16.05 23.61
C SER A 353 -9.51 -14.97 24.65
N TRP A 354 -10.42 -14.00 24.80
CA TRP A 354 -10.17 -12.79 25.60
C TRP A 354 -11.07 -12.67 26.82
N ARG A 355 -11.98 -13.62 27.05
CA ARG A 355 -12.95 -13.59 28.16
C ARG A 355 -13.84 -12.35 28.15
N CYS A 356 -14.08 -11.79 26.97
CA CYS A 356 -14.98 -10.67 26.80
C CYS A 356 -16.43 -11.11 27.07
N SER A 357 -17.28 -10.16 27.43
CA SER A 357 -18.72 -10.37 27.56
C SER A 357 -19.48 -9.32 26.78
N GLU A 358 -20.58 -9.70 26.16
CA GLU A 358 -21.40 -8.75 25.43
C GLU A 358 -22.06 -7.74 26.38
N ALA A 359 -22.04 -6.47 26.01
CA ALA A 359 -22.64 -5.41 26.78
C ALA A 359 -24.16 -5.43 26.58
N ILE A 360 -24.91 -5.58 27.66
CA ILE A 360 -26.37 -5.56 27.63
C ILE A 360 -26.86 -4.11 27.61
N LEU A 361 -27.56 -3.73 26.53
CA LEU A 361 -28.28 -2.45 26.46
C LEU A 361 -29.43 -2.44 27.46
N ARG A 362 -29.61 -1.32 28.16
CA ARG A 362 -30.78 -1.16 29.04
C ARG A 362 -32.05 -1.05 28.20
N MET A 363 -33.17 -1.51 28.73
CA MET A 363 -34.46 -1.42 28.03
C MET A 363 -34.77 0.06 27.67
N GLY A 364 -35.01 0.34 26.40
CA GLY A 364 -35.25 1.70 25.88
C GLY A 364 -33.99 2.52 25.57
N GLN A 365 -32.78 1.97 25.75
CA GLN A 365 -31.53 2.63 25.39
C GLN A 365 -31.21 2.41 23.90
N GLU A 366 -30.98 3.50 23.18
CA GLU A 366 -30.54 3.45 21.77
C GLU A 366 -29.17 2.78 21.64
N ALA A 367 -28.90 2.05 20.56
CA ALA A 367 -27.57 1.52 20.27
C ALA A 367 -26.73 2.59 19.53
N PHE A 368 -25.47 2.80 19.96
CA PHE A 368 -24.53 3.70 19.26
C PHE A 368 -23.45 2.92 18.47
N CYS A 369 -23.54 1.60 18.48
CA CYS A 369 -22.77 0.66 17.67
C CYS A 369 -23.60 -0.61 17.44
N ASP A 370 -23.22 -1.43 16.47
CA ASP A 370 -23.98 -2.64 16.12
C ASP A 370 -23.76 -3.76 17.15
N ARG A 371 -22.53 -3.95 17.62
CA ARG A 371 -22.21 -4.83 18.76
C ARG A 371 -21.24 -4.15 19.70
N LYS A 372 -21.37 -4.45 20.99
CA LYS A 372 -20.51 -3.91 22.04
C LYS A 372 -20.09 -4.98 23.01
N PHE A 373 -18.80 -5.06 23.31
CA PHE A 373 -18.23 -6.02 24.24
C PHE A 373 -17.48 -5.29 25.36
N LYS A 374 -17.62 -5.80 26.59
CA LYS A 374 -16.77 -5.43 27.71
C LYS A 374 -15.49 -6.27 27.64
N TRP A 375 -14.35 -5.61 27.76
CA TRP A 375 -13.05 -6.26 27.82
C TRP A 375 -12.16 -5.61 28.88
N SER A 376 -11.12 -6.35 29.28
CA SER A 376 -10.00 -5.77 30.03
C SER A 376 -8.93 -5.38 29.03
N GLN A 377 -8.47 -4.13 29.08
CA GLN A 377 -7.43 -3.64 28.17
C GLN A 377 -6.21 -4.58 28.18
N ARG A 378 -5.77 -4.96 26.99
CA ARG A 378 -4.55 -5.73 26.73
C ARG A 378 -3.51 -4.84 26.06
N ASP A 379 -2.37 -5.40 25.68
CA ASP A 379 -1.47 -4.71 24.78
C ASP A 379 -2.17 -4.44 23.43
N MET A 380 -2.20 -3.18 22.97
CA MET A 380 -2.96 -2.78 21.78
C MET A 380 -2.37 -3.38 20.49
N MET A 381 -1.05 -3.44 20.35
CA MET A 381 -0.42 -4.03 19.16
C MET A 381 -0.77 -5.52 19.07
N VAL A 382 -0.63 -6.25 20.19
CA VAL A 382 -0.96 -7.69 20.25
C VAL A 382 -2.45 -7.93 19.97
N ALA A 383 -3.34 -7.14 20.59
CA ALA A 383 -4.78 -7.26 20.40
C ALA A 383 -5.18 -7.01 18.92
N THR A 384 -4.58 -6.00 18.30
CA THR A 384 -4.80 -5.66 16.88
C THR A 384 -4.35 -6.79 15.97
N ALA A 385 -3.19 -7.37 16.23
CA ALA A 385 -2.67 -8.47 15.44
C ALA A 385 -3.52 -9.75 15.60
N GLU A 386 -3.95 -10.08 16.81
CA GLU A 386 -4.83 -11.23 17.07
C GLU A 386 -6.19 -11.09 16.38
N VAL A 387 -6.81 -9.90 16.43
CA VAL A 387 -8.08 -9.62 15.72
C VAL A 387 -7.88 -9.69 14.21
N THR A 388 -6.79 -9.14 13.69
CA THR A 388 -6.46 -9.21 12.26
C THR A 388 -6.33 -10.66 11.79
N SER A 389 -5.62 -11.50 12.57
CA SER A 389 -5.51 -12.94 12.28
C SER A 389 -6.87 -13.62 12.27
N PHE A 390 -7.75 -13.32 13.24
CA PHE A 390 -9.11 -13.87 13.28
C PHE A 390 -9.90 -13.53 12.01
N PHE A 391 -9.88 -12.27 11.57
CA PHE A 391 -10.60 -11.85 10.36
C PHE A 391 -10.04 -12.51 9.10
N HIS A 392 -8.72 -12.64 8.98
CA HIS A 392 -8.11 -13.37 7.85
C HIS A 392 -8.56 -14.83 7.80
N ASP A 393 -8.65 -15.52 8.94
CA ASP A 393 -9.17 -16.89 9.01
C ASP A 393 -10.64 -16.99 8.54
N GLN A 394 -11.41 -15.92 8.68
CA GLN A 394 -12.79 -15.83 8.20
C GLN A 394 -12.91 -15.38 6.74
N GLY A 395 -11.80 -15.15 6.03
CA GLY A 395 -11.82 -14.65 4.64
C GLY A 395 -12.07 -13.14 4.50
N TRP A 396 -11.88 -12.39 5.58
CA TRP A 396 -11.91 -10.93 5.56
C TRP A 396 -10.50 -10.37 5.41
N GLN A 397 -10.37 -9.16 4.86
CA GLN A 397 -9.11 -8.47 4.67
C GLN A 397 -9.08 -7.18 5.49
N MET A 398 -8.00 -6.94 6.22
CA MET A 398 -7.74 -5.64 6.84
C MET A 398 -7.41 -4.62 5.75
N GLN A 399 -8.14 -3.50 5.75
CA GLN A 399 -7.93 -2.41 4.79
C GLN A 399 -7.06 -1.30 5.39
N VAL A 400 -7.49 -0.76 6.52
CA VAL A 400 -6.77 0.29 7.26
C VAL A 400 -6.88 0.03 8.75
N CYS A 401 -5.97 0.63 9.49
CA CYS A 401 -5.89 0.56 10.93
C CYS A 401 -5.51 1.96 11.40
N SER A 402 -6.10 2.43 12.49
CA SER A 402 -5.85 3.73 13.12
C SER A 402 -5.54 3.51 14.59
N GLN A 403 -4.52 4.19 15.10
CA GLN A 403 -4.20 4.21 16.53
C GLN A 403 -4.16 5.64 17.00
N GLY A 404 -4.79 5.93 18.14
CA GLY A 404 -4.81 7.27 18.70
C GLY A 404 -5.00 7.30 20.21
N THR A 405 -4.83 8.49 20.77
CA THR A 405 -5.20 8.80 22.16
C THR A 405 -6.47 9.61 22.15
N VAL A 406 -7.41 9.22 22.99
CA VAL A 406 -8.70 9.87 23.12
C VAL A 406 -8.93 10.37 24.53
N LYS A 407 -9.31 11.64 24.68
CA LYS A 407 -9.71 12.18 25.98
C LYS A 407 -11.05 11.54 26.38
N VAL A 408 -11.15 11.00 27.59
CA VAL A 408 -12.40 10.53 28.22
C VAL A 408 -12.57 11.20 29.58
N CYS A 409 -13.79 11.31 30.09
CA CYS A 409 -14.04 12.04 31.33
C CYS A 409 -13.30 11.37 32.51
N GLY A 410 -12.28 12.06 33.05
CA GLY A 410 -11.46 11.58 34.17
C GLY A 410 -10.17 10.84 33.77
N GLN A 411 -9.91 10.61 32.48
CA GLN A 411 -8.62 10.11 31.97
C GLN A 411 -8.22 10.88 30.71
N SER A 412 -7.07 11.57 30.77
CA SER A 412 -6.55 12.34 29.64
C SER A 412 -6.09 11.47 28.47
N ASP A 413 -5.72 10.21 28.72
CA ASP A 413 -4.92 9.40 27.79
C ASP A 413 -5.47 7.98 27.57
N SER A 414 -6.75 7.84 27.21
CA SER A 414 -7.29 6.53 26.87
C SER A 414 -6.84 6.14 25.46
N ARG A 415 -6.17 4.99 25.31
CA ARG A 415 -5.76 4.48 23.98
C ARG A 415 -6.98 3.97 23.21
N GLU A 416 -7.03 4.24 21.92
CA GLU A 416 -8.01 3.73 20.99
C GLU A 416 -7.32 3.13 19.77
N GLN A 417 -7.83 1.98 19.33
CA GLN A 417 -7.44 1.35 18.09
C GLN A 417 -8.69 1.07 17.24
N GLN A 418 -8.72 1.54 16.00
CA GLN A 418 -9.76 1.22 15.04
C GLN A 418 -9.16 0.37 13.92
N VAL A 419 -9.82 -0.72 13.53
CA VAL A 419 -9.40 -1.57 12.41
C VAL A 419 -10.58 -1.77 11.48
N LEU A 420 -10.38 -1.44 10.20
CA LEU A 420 -11.40 -1.57 9.16
C LEU A 420 -11.16 -2.83 8.35
N PHE A 421 -12.18 -3.67 8.24
CA PHE A 421 -12.17 -4.92 7.48
C PHE A 421 -13.20 -4.91 6.36
N ARG A 422 -12.94 -5.69 5.31
CA ARG A 422 -13.90 -5.99 4.24
C ARG A 422 -13.90 -7.48 3.92
N PRO A 423 -15.05 -8.08 3.54
CA PRO A 423 -15.08 -9.44 3.01
C PRO A 423 -14.21 -9.58 1.77
N GLY A 424 -13.37 -10.60 1.71
CA GLY A 424 -12.59 -10.94 0.52
C GLY A 424 -13.45 -11.57 -0.58
N MET A 425 -12.91 -11.68 -1.79
CA MET A 425 -13.61 -12.28 -2.94
C MET A 425 -13.83 -13.81 -2.82
N SER A 426 -13.11 -14.49 -1.93
CA SER A 426 -13.25 -15.93 -1.68
C SER A 426 -13.65 -16.17 -0.22
N GLY A 427 -14.73 -16.94 0.01
CA GLY A 427 -15.18 -17.30 1.36
C GLY A 427 -14.27 -18.29 2.13
N LYS A 428 -13.04 -18.52 1.67
CA LYS A 428 -12.00 -19.30 2.38
C LYS A 428 -10.85 -18.36 2.73
N GLY A 429 -10.55 -18.22 4.03
CA GLY A 429 -9.47 -17.42 4.54
C GLY A 429 -8.09 -18.02 4.27
N ILE A 430 -7.14 -17.18 3.85
CA ILE A 430 -5.70 -17.46 3.92
C ILE A 430 -5.14 -16.38 4.83
N VAL A 431 -4.38 -16.76 5.86
CA VAL A 431 -3.67 -15.81 6.70
C VAL A 431 -2.56 -15.16 5.89
N GLU A 432 -2.83 -13.95 5.40
CA GLU A 432 -1.83 -13.11 4.76
C GLU A 432 -0.77 -12.72 5.81
N PRO A 433 0.53 -12.94 5.57
CA PRO A 433 1.55 -12.59 6.55
C PRO A 433 1.60 -11.06 6.76
N HIS A 434 1.59 -10.65 8.02
CA HIS A 434 1.70 -9.26 8.44
C HIS A 434 2.79 -9.09 9.48
N LEU A 435 3.46 -7.94 9.48
CA LEU A 435 4.42 -7.57 10.49
C LEU A 435 4.04 -6.20 11.06
N PHE A 436 3.62 -6.21 12.32
CA PHE A 436 3.39 -5.00 13.10
C PHE A 436 4.72 -4.59 13.72
N ILE A 437 5.07 -3.31 13.59
CA ILE A 437 6.27 -2.71 14.16
C ILE A 437 5.82 -1.48 14.95
N GLU A 438 6.25 -1.36 16.19
CA GLU A 438 5.92 -0.22 17.05
C GLU A 438 7.21 0.49 17.43
N LEU A 439 7.28 1.79 17.15
CA LEU A 439 8.39 2.69 17.50
C LEU A 439 7.97 3.54 18.70
N TYR A 440 8.55 3.28 19.87
CA TYR A 440 8.36 4.15 21.04
C TYR A 440 9.55 5.09 21.20
N THR A 441 9.32 6.40 21.07
CA THR A 441 10.40 7.40 21.10
C THR A 441 11.10 7.50 22.44
N GLY A 442 10.44 7.07 23.52
CA GLY A 442 10.96 7.23 24.88
C GLY A 442 10.55 8.55 25.53
N GLU A 443 11.02 8.77 26.76
CA GLU A 443 10.61 9.85 27.66
C GLU A 443 11.76 10.81 27.95
N GLY A 444 11.50 12.11 27.90
CA GLY A 444 12.46 13.17 28.23
C GLY A 444 12.25 13.80 29.60
N THR A 445 13.11 14.75 30.00
CA THR A 445 12.90 15.57 31.21
C THR A 445 12.22 16.90 30.88
N GLU A 446 11.38 17.40 31.79
CA GLU A 446 10.66 18.68 31.61
C GLU A 446 11.62 19.86 31.42
N GLU A 447 12.77 19.84 32.11
CA GLU A 447 13.78 20.89 32.02
C GLU A 447 14.40 20.98 30.62
N LEU A 448 14.60 19.84 29.95
CA LEU A 448 15.16 19.79 28.60
C LEU A 448 14.10 20.07 27.53
N TYR A 449 12.87 19.60 27.72
CA TYR A 449 11.75 19.97 26.84
C TYR A 449 11.47 21.48 26.82
N ALA A 450 11.73 22.18 27.93
CA ALA A 450 11.59 23.64 28.00
C ALA A 450 12.67 24.42 27.20
N ARG A 451 13.72 23.74 26.71
CA ARG A 451 14.86 24.36 26.02
C ARG A 451 14.84 24.03 24.53
N ALA A 452 14.26 24.92 23.73
CA ALA A 452 14.16 24.76 22.27
C ALA A 452 15.52 24.75 21.54
N ASP A 453 16.59 25.26 22.16
CA ASP A 453 17.94 25.28 21.61
C ASP A 453 18.73 23.99 21.87
N LYS A 454 18.21 23.09 22.71
CA LYS A 454 18.90 21.88 23.14
C LYS A 454 18.24 20.61 22.64
N THR A 455 19.08 19.70 22.16
CA THR A 455 18.67 18.35 21.77
C THR A 455 18.85 17.40 22.93
N GLN A 456 17.86 16.55 23.18
CA GLN A 456 17.87 15.53 24.22
C GLN A 456 17.75 14.14 23.61
N VAL A 457 18.55 13.21 24.14
CA VAL A 457 18.34 11.77 23.97
C VAL A 457 17.29 11.32 24.97
N LEU A 458 16.20 10.74 24.47
CA LEU A 458 15.10 10.27 25.30
C LEU A 458 15.48 8.98 26.04
N GLY A 459 14.95 8.77 27.25
CA GLY A 459 15.09 7.52 27.99
C GLY A 459 14.04 6.50 27.59
N ASN A 460 14.18 5.23 27.98
CA ASN A 460 13.16 4.18 27.77
C ASN A 460 12.73 3.92 26.31
N GLN A 461 13.51 4.36 25.32
CA GLN A 461 13.17 4.17 23.92
C GLN A 461 13.25 2.69 23.53
N HIS A 462 12.28 2.22 22.76
CA HIS A 462 12.28 0.82 22.32
C HIS A 462 11.46 0.61 21.06
N ILE A 463 11.75 -0.49 20.38
CA ILE A 463 11.03 -0.96 19.20
C ILE A 463 10.51 -2.37 19.45
N ARG A 464 9.24 -2.61 19.13
CA ARG A 464 8.58 -3.92 19.27
C ARG A 464 8.09 -4.41 17.92
N MET A 465 7.93 -5.72 17.82
CA MET A 465 7.45 -6.35 16.60
C MET A 465 6.47 -7.47 16.93
N PHE A 466 5.44 -7.63 16.11
CA PHE A 466 4.50 -8.74 16.23
C PHE A 466 4.17 -9.33 14.85
N PRO A 467 4.58 -10.58 14.58
CA PRO A 467 4.28 -11.25 13.32
C PRO A 467 2.91 -11.94 13.32
N ILE A 468 2.25 -11.92 12.16
CA ILE A 468 1.11 -12.78 11.81
C ILE A 468 1.57 -13.64 10.63
N GLY A 469 1.34 -14.96 10.69
CA GLY A 469 1.84 -15.89 9.67
C GLY A 469 3.36 -16.07 9.71
N ASP A 470 3.94 -16.61 8.63
CA ASP A 470 5.39 -16.83 8.54
C ASP A 470 6.14 -15.54 8.18
N CYS A 471 6.80 -14.96 9.18
CA CYS A 471 7.67 -13.79 9.05
C CYS A 471 9.14 -14.11 9.37
N SER A 472 9.50 -15.38 9.51
CA SER A 472 10.78 -15.82 10.11
C SER A 472 12.01 -15.20 9.41
N LYS A 473 12.07 -15.32 8.08
CA LYS A 473 13.15 -14.77 7.25
C LYS A 473 13.24 -13.24 7.34
N THR A 474 12.10 -12.57 7.39
CA THR A 474 12.02 -11.10 7.50
C THR A 474 12.53 -10.63 8.86
N ILE A 475 12.13 -11.29 9.94
CA ILE A 475 12.56 -10.96 11.31
C ILE A 475 14.07 -11.08 11.45
N GLU A 476 14.68 -12.13 10.89
CA GLU A 476 16.15 -12.30 10.91
C GLU A 476 16.87 -11.13 10.22
N GLN A 477 16.40 -10.72 9.04
CA GLN A 477 17.01 -9.62 8.30
C GLN A 477 16.75 -8.25 8.96
N PHE A 478 15.56 -8.07 9.54
CA PHE A 478 15.22 -6.85 10.27
C PHE A 478 15.97 -6.73 11.59
N HIS A 479 16.25 -7.85 12.28
CA HIS A 479 17.14 -7.87 13.44
C HIS A 479 18.50 -7.25 13.13
N GLN A 480 19.11 -7.64 12.00
CA GLN A 480 20.40 -7.09 11.58
C GLN A 480 20.31 -5.58 11.32
N PHE A 481 19.21 -5.11 10.68
CA PHE A 481 18.97 -3.69 10.46
C PHE A 481 18.85 -2.89 11.77
N MET A 482 18.10 -3.43 12.74
CA MET A 482 17.93 -2.84 14.07
C MET A 482 19.28 -2.65 14.77
N VAL A 483 20.14 -3.66 14.76
CA VAL A 483 21.47 -3.60 15.40
C VAL A 483 22.39 -2.62 14.66
N ASP A 484 22.50 -2.75 13.34
CA ASP A 484 23.51 -2.03 12.55
C ASP A 484 23.20 -0.53 12.38
N TYR A 485 21.92 -0.17 12.28
CA TYR A 485 21.51 1.20 11.92
C TYR A 485 20.84 1.95 13.07
N LEU A 486 20.02 1.27 13.89
CA LEU A 486 19.31 1.89 15.02
C LEU A 486 20.06 1.74 16.35
N GLY A 487 21.13 0.94 16.39
CA GLY A 487 21.84 0.60 17.63
C GLY A 487 21.01 -0.25 18.58
N GLY A 488 20.13 -1.09 18.03
CA GLY A 488 19.22 -1.93 18.78
C GLY A 488 19.94 -2.95 19.65
N GLU A 489 19.68 -2.94 20.95
CA GLU A 489 20.07 -4.00 21.88
C GLU A 489 18.87 -4.95 22.08
N PRO A 490 18.97 -6.23 21.67
CA PRO A 490 17.85 -7.17 21.78
C PRO A 490 17.52 -7.49 23.26
N ALA A 491 16.23 -7.54 23.56
CA ALA A 491 15.64 -8.01 24.82
C ALA A 491 14.55 -9.05 24.53
N ASP A 492 13.84 -9.52 25.57
CA ASP A 492 12.89 -10.65 25.45
C ASP A 492 11.78 -10.41 24.40
N ASP A 493 11.15 -9.22 24.40
CA ASP A 493 10.01 -8.87 23.53
C ASP A 493 10.22 -7.58 22.71
N ARG A 494 11.42 -7.00 22.74
CA ARG A 494 11.72 -5.67 22.20
C ARG A 494 13.20 -5.46 21.91
N TYR A 495 13.51 -4.33 21.26
CA TYR A 495 14.85 -3.79 21.12
C TYR A 495 14.94 -2.46 21.84
N TYR A 496 15.92 -2.27 22.71
CA TYR A 496 16.24 -0.95 23.24
C TYR A 496 17.06 -0.17 22.22
N VAL A 497 16.74 1.10 22.02
CA VAL A 497 17.41 1.98 21.05
C VAL A 497 17.74 3.33 21.68
N ASP A 498 18.65 4.08 21.04
CA ASP A 498 19.10 5.41 21.47
C ASP A 498 19.09 6.43 20.32
N CYS A 499 18.26 6.19 19.29
CA CYS A 499 18.24 6.97 18.06
C CYS A 499 17.15 8.04 18.00
N PHE A 500 16.13 7.96 18.85
CA PHE A 500 15.08 8.98 18.92
C PHE A 500 15.54 10.18 19.74
N LEU A 501 15.36 11.34 19.15
CA LEU A 501 15.79 12.63 19.69
C LEU A 501 14.61 13.59 19.70
N SER A 502 14.64 14.51 20.66
CA SER A 502 13.69 15.61 20.77
C SER A 502 14.43 16.93 20.96
N ARG A 503 13.79 18.02 20.54
CA ARG A 503 14.26 19.39 20.71
C ARG A 503 13.04 20.26 21.03
N GLY A 504 13.04 20.95 22.16
CA GLY A 504 11.82 21.65 22.60
C GLY A 504 10.64 20.70 22.86
N LEU A 505 9.41 21.24 22.87
CA LEU A 505 8.22 20.51 23.34
C LEU A 505 7.67 19.48 22.34
N THR A 506 7.81 19.72 21.04
CA THR A 506 7.10 18.96 20.00
C THR A 506 8.01 18.47 18.88
N ASP A 507 9.16 19.11 18.64
CA ASP A 507 10.08 18.77 17.56
C ASP A 507 10.90 17.52 17.90
N ASN A 508 10.96 16.58 16.96
CA ASN A 508 11.53 15.25 17.13
C ASN A 508 11.92 14.64 15.78
N ASN A 509 12.78 13.62 15.80
CA ASN A 509 13.28 12.97 14.57
C ASN A 509 12.53 11.68 14.18
N LEU A 510 11.32 11.44 14.70
CA LEU A 510 10.58 10.19 14.47
C LEU A 510 10.19 10.00 13.00
N GLY A 511 9.81 11.08 12.31
CA GLY A 511 9.48 11.04 10.87
C GLY A 511 10.66 10.54 10.03
N CYS A 512 11.88 10.99 10.33
CA CYS A 512 13.10 10.52 9.67
C CYS A 512 13.28 9.01 9.85
N TRP A 513 13.23 8.49 11.08
CA TRP A 513 13.43 7.06 11.35
C TRP A 513 12.31 6.17 10.80
N THR A 514 11.08 6.67 10.80
CA THR A 514 9.93 5.99 10.18
C THR A 514 10.18 5.73 8.70
N MET A 515 10.67 6.73 7.96
CA MET A 515 10.98 6.56 6.53
C MET A 515 12.08 5.53 6.31
N ARG A 516 13.09 5.45 7.19
CA ARG A 516 14.15 4.43 7.08
C ARG A 516 13.66 3.01 7.33
N VAL A 517 12.73 2.83 8.27
CA VAL A 517 12.07 1.53 8.47
C VAL A 517 11.23 1.16 7.25
N CYS A 518 10.48 2.11 6.69
CA CYS A 518 9.65 1.89 5.49
C CYS A 518 10.51 1.52 4.28
N ASP A 519 11.57 2.27 4.02
CA ASP A 519 12.53 2.01 2.95
C ASP A 519 13.12 0.59 3.08
N PHE A 520 13.60 0.21 4.27
CA PHE A 520 14.19 -1.11 4.46
C PHE A 520 13.17 -2.24 4.26
N MET A 521 12.00 -2.14 4.88
CA MET A 521 10.95 -3.16 4.78
C MET A 521 10.45 -3.35 3.34
N VAL A 522 10.26 -2.26 2.60
CA VAL A 522 9.67 -2.30 1.27
C VAL A 522 10.72 -2.61 0.21
N ASP A 523 11.90 -2.00 0.27
CA ASP A 523 12.94 -2.19 -0.74
C ASP A 523 13.77 -3.43 -0.54
N ARG A 524 14.24 -3.65 0.69
CA ARG A 524 15.17 -4.75 0.96
C ARG A 524 14.43 -6.07 1.12
N LEU A 525 13.29 -6.04 1.80
CA LEU A 525 12.54 -7.24 2.14
C LEU A 525 11.36 -7.51 1.20
N GLY A 526 10.96 -6.53 0.39
CA GLY A 526 9.87 -6.68 -0.59
C GLY A 526 8.47 -6.68 0.04
N TRP A 527 8.31 -6.10 1.23
CA TRP A 527 7.02 -6.01 1.91
C TRP A 527 6.21 -4.80 1.42
N SER A 528 4.92 -4.81 1.70
CA SER A 528 3.99 -3.74 1.33
C SER A 528 3.63 -2.93 2.56
N PHE A 529 3.81 -1.61 2.48
CA PHE A 529 3.41 -0.69 3.53
C PHE A 529 1.89 -0.48 3.50
N VAL A 530 1.23 -0.84 4.60
CA VAL A 530 -0.24 -0.80 4.74
C VAL A 530 -0.67 0.44 5.54
N VAL A 531 -0.14 0.59 6.75
CA VAL A 531 -0.60 1.60 7.72
C VAL A 531 0.59 2.23 8.45
N CYS A 532 0.42 3.49 8.84
CA CYS A 532 1.28 4.20 9.77
C CYS A 532 0.48 5.17 10.62
N ASN A 533 0.44 4.92 11.93
CA ASN A 533 -0.28 5.78 12.89
C ASN A 533 0.63 6.23 13.99
N VAL A 534 0.37 7.43 14.50
CA VAL A 534 1.08 8.02 15.64
C VAL A 534 0.10 8.24 16.77
N CYS A 535 0.47 7.70 17.92
CA CYS A 535 -0.17 7.92 19.19
C CYS A 535 0.63 8.95 19.98
N ASN A 536 -0.01 10.08 20.28
CA ASN A 536 0.58 11.17 21.05
C ASN A 536 0.36 10.91 22.53
N LEU A 537 1.45 10.86 23.31
CA LEU A 537 1.42 10.51 24.73
C LEU A 537 2.07 11.59 25.59
N GLY A 538 1.61 11.67 26.84
CA GLY A 538 2.05 12.65 27.80
C GLY A 538 1.36 14.02 27.67
N PRO A 539 1.60 14.93 28.63
CA PRO A 539 0.83 16.18 28.77
C PRO A 539 0.74 17.07 27.53
N CYS A 540 1.79 17.10 26.72
CA CYS A 540 1.87 17.89 25.48
C CYS A 540 2.04 17.01 24.24
N GLY A 541 1.94 15.68 24.37
CA GLY A 541 2.37 14.75 23.33
C GLY A 541 3.89 14.55 23.24
N GLN A 542 4.67 15.00 24.23
CA GLN A 542 6.13 15.05 24.11
C GLN A 542 6.85 13.70 23.92
N TYR A 543 6.16 12.57 24.07
CA TYR A 543 6.63 11.25 23.67
C TYR A 543 5.58 10.55 22.81
N ARG A 544 6.05 9.76 21.84
CA ARG A 544 5.25 9.23 20.74
C ARG A 544 5.40 7.73 20.64
N GLU A 545 4.32 7.09 20.22
CA GLU A 545 4.32 5.69 19.81
C GLU A 545 3.83 5.63 18.36
N GLN A 546 4.62 5.06 17.45
CA GLN A 546 4.27 4.97 16.04
C GLN A 546 4.16 3.53 15.60
N GLN A 547 2.97 3.13 15.16
CA GLN A 547 2.69 1.79 14.67
C GLN A 547 2.77 1.75 13.15
N LEU A 548 3.61 0.87 12.64
CA LEU A 548 3.77 0.57 11.22
C LEU A 548 3.28 -0.85 10.96
N VAL A 549 2.50 -1.03 9.90
CA VAL A 549 2.00 -2.35 9.51
C VAL A 549 2.43 -2.67 8.09
N PHE A 550 3.12 -3.80 7.95
CA PHE A 550 3.57 -4.30 6.66
C PHE A 550 2.87 -5.61 6.34
N ARG A 551 2.50 -5.80 5.07
CA ARG A 551 1.92 -7.04 4.55
C ARG A 551 2.83 -7.67 3.51
N TYR A 552 2.92 -8.99 3.52
CA TYR A 552 3.65 -9.71 2.49
C TYR A 552 2.72 -10.12 1.34
N ASP A 553 2.90 -9.48 0.18
CA ASP A 553 2.10 -9.73 -1.03
C ASP A 553 2.71 -10.83 -1.96
N GLY A 554 3.71 -11.57 -1.48
CA GLY A 554 4.46 -12.56 -2.25
C GLY A 554 5.82 -12.07 -2.76
N GLU A 555 6.53 -12.91 -3.51
CA GLU A 555 7.83 -12.55 -4.10
C GLU A 555 7.66 -11.43 -5.14
N ARG A 556 8.13 -10.23 -4.81
CA ARG A 556 8.22 -9.13 -5.77
C ARG A 556 9.30 -9.44 -6.80
N ARG A 557 9.02 -9.16 -8.08
CA ARG A 557 10.08 -9.09 -9.08
C ARG A 557 11.01 -7.93 -8.72
N GLU A 558 12.31 -8.13 -8.90
CA GLU A 558 13.25 -7.02 -8.89
C GLU A 558 12.79 -5.95 -9.88
N ILE A 559 12.44 -4.77 -9.38
CA ILE A 559 12.19 -3.59 -10.22
C ILE A 559 13.56 -3.19 -10.75
N PRO A 560 13.84 -3.30 -12.06
CA PRO A 560 15.13 -2.93 -12.59
C PRO A 560 15.34 -1.43 -12.36
N VAL A 561 16.49 -1.06 -11.78
CA VAL A 561 16.91 0.35 -11.75
C VAL A 561 17.31 0.69 -13.17
N ALA A 562 16.40 1.29 -13.90
CA ALA A 562 16.74 1.81 -15.20
C ALA A 562 17.51 3.12 -15.00
N GLN A 563 18.84 3.04 -15.04
CA GLN A 563 19.64 4.24 -15.19
C GLN A 563 19.40 4.80 -16.58
N CYS A 564 19.03 6.08 -16.64
CA CYS A 564 18.75 6.75 -17.90
C CYS A 564 20.08 6.87 -18.66
N SER A 565 20.27 6.08 -19.72
CA SER A 565 21.50 6.11 -20.54
C SER A 565 21.77 7.47 -21.21
N PHE A 566 20.84 8.42 -21.07
CA PHE A 566 20.89 9.77 -21.63
C PHE A 566 21.34 10.86 -20.64
N HIS A 567 22.05 10.53 -19.55
CA HIS A 567 22.49 11.51 -18.54
C HIS A 567 23.24 12.75 -19.10
N ASN A 568 23.78 12.67 -20.31
CA ASN A 568 24.48 13.77 -20.99
C ASN A 568 23.62 14.51 -22.04
N ALA A 569 22.38 14.09 -22.28
CA ALA A 569 21.50 14.71 -23.26
C ALA A 569 20.90 16.01 -22.69
N THR A 570 21.07 17.12 -23.41
CA THR A 570 20.45 18.40 -23.05
C THR A 570 19.29 18.70 -23.99
N PRO A 571 18.26 19.47 -23.57
CA PRO A 571 17.17 19.83 -24.47
C PRO A 571 17.65 20.52 -25.76
N ALA A 572 18.77 21.26 -25.70
CA ALA A 572 19.41 21.87 -26.87
C ALA A 572 19.84 20.87 -27.95
N SER A 573 20.20 19.63 -27.57
CA SER A 573 20.65 18.57 -28.49
C SER A 573 19.56 18.09 -29.46
N PHE A 574 18.29 18.43 -29.21
CA PHE A 574 17.13 17.97 -29.99
C PHE A 574 16.48 19.07 -30.83
N ARG A 575 17.03 20.29 -30.83
CA ARG A 575 16.51 21.39 -31.65
C ARG A 575 16.52 21.02 -33.14
N GLY A 576 15.40 21.27 -33.82
CA GLY A 576 15.22 20.97 -35.25
C GLY A 576 14.79 19.53 -35.56
N MET A 577 14.62 18.67 -34.55
CA MET A 577 14.02 17.34 -34.74
C MET A 577 12.56 17.46 -35.18
N LYS A 578 12.15 16.68 -36.19
CA LYS A 578 10.74 16.60 -36.62
C LYS A 578 9.97 15.69 -35.66
N LEU A 579 9.27 16.29 -34.71
CA LEU A 579 8.51 15.57 -33.70
C LEU A 579 7.18 15.05 -34.26
N PRO A 580 6.63 13.96 -33.69
CA PRO A 580 5.30 13.47 -34.06
C PRO A 580 4.23 14.55 -33.83
N SER A 581 3.33 14.75 -34.80
CA SER A 581 2.34 15.83 -34.77
C SER A 581 1.29 15.71 -33.67
N PHE A 582 1.10 14.50 -33.14
CA PHE A 582 0.18 14.19 -32.05
C PHE A 582 0.79 14.40 -30.66
N TRP A 583 2.04 14.87 -30.57
CA TRP A 583 2.61 15.29 -29.28
C TRP A 583 1.98 16.62 -28.83
N THR A 584 1.67 16.70 -27.55
CA THR A 584 0.82 17.74 -26.96
C THR A 584 1.56 18.62 -25.97
N ILE A 585 2.67 18.18 -25.36
CA ILE A 585 3.33 18.95 -24.29
C ILE A 585 4.17 20.10 -24.87
N PRO A 586 3.82 21.37 -24.59
CA PRO A 586 4.50 22.52 -25.18
C PRO A 586 6.01 22.55 -24.92
N GLU A 587 6.44 22.24 -23.70
CA GLU A 587 7.84 22.28 -23.29
C GLU A 587 8.68 21.19 -23.96
N ILE A 588 8.07 20.04 -24.27
CA ILE A 588 8.72 18.98 -25.06
C ILE A 588 8.86 19.43 -26.51
N ARG A 589 7.79 20.01 -27.07
CA ARG A 589 7.76 20.51 -28.46
C ARG A 589 8.74 21.66 -28.69
N ALA A 590 8.95 22.49 -27.66
CA ALA A 590 9.94 23.56 -27.65
C ALA A 590 11.37 23.06 -27.37
N CYS A 591 11.54 21.77 -27.03
CA CYS A 591 12.80 21.19 -26.56
C CYS A 591 13.37 21.96 -25.36
N GLU A 592 12.53 22.22 -24.36
CA GLU A 592 12.86 22.78 -23.05
C GLU A 592 12.83 21.68 -21.98
N LYS A 593 11.95 20.69 -22.17
CA LYS A 593 11.87 19.46 -21.37
C LYS A 593 12.22 18.26 -22.25
N LEU A 594 12.86 17.24 -21.67
CA LEU A 594 13.30 16.05 -22.43
C LEU A 594 12.23 14.98 -22.60
N GLN A 595 11.40 14.81 -21.57
CA GLN A 595 10.38 13.78 -21.54
C GLN A 595 9.17 14.18 -20.68
N ALA A 596 8.00 13.69 -21.06
CA ALA A 596 6.78 13.78 -20.29
C ALA A 596 5.89 12.56 -20.58
N MET A 597 5.05 12.20 -19.62
CA MET A 597 3.96 11.25 -19.83
C MET A 597 2.65 12.02 -19.84
N VAL A 598 1.76 11.63 -20.74
CA VAL A 598 0.47 12.29 -20.93
C VAL A 598 -0.63 11.24 -20.86
N PRO A 599 -1.72 11.46 -20.12
CA PRO A 599 -2.92 10.64 -20.26
C PRO A 599 -3.39 10.63 -21.72
N CYS A 600 -3.72 9.45 -22.23
CA CYS A 600 -4.26 9.32 -23.58
C CYS A 600 -5.63 9.99 -23.66
N SER A 601 -5.93 10.56 -24.83
CA SER A 601 -7.28 11.02 -25.15
C SER A 601 -8.28 9.87 -25.18
N GLN A 602 -9.57 10.18 -25.08
CA GLN A 602 -10.63 9.16 -25.17
C GLN A 602 -10.54 8.38 -26.48
N ASP A 603 -10.33 9.05 -27.62
CA ASP A 603 -10.20 8.39 -28.92
C ASP A 603 -8.97 7.45 -28.99
N GLU A 604 -7.85 7.82 -28.34
CA GLU A 604 -6.68 6.94 -28.22
C GLU A 604 -6.99 5.73 -27.34
N CYS A 605 -7.68 5.91 -26.21
CA CYS A 605 -8.11 4.82 -25.35
C CYS A 605 -9.05 3.84 -26.10
N GLU A 606 -10.00 4.35 -26.87
CA GLU A 606 -10.91 3.54 -27.70
C GLU A 606 -10.16 2.76 -28.79
N ALA A 607 -9.21 3.42 -29.47
CA ALA A 607 -8.38 2.77 -30.47
C ALA A 607 -7.50 1.67 -29.87
N LEU A 608 -6.90 1.91 -28.70
CA LEU A 608 -6.09 0.91 -27.99
C LEU A 608 -6.95 -0.26 -27.48
N GLN A 609 -8.14 0.01 -26.96
CA GLN A 609 -9.10 -1.03 -26.55
C GLN A 609 -9.55 -1.90 -27.73
N ASP A 610 -9.79 -1.30 -28.90
CA ASP A 610 -10.15 -2.05 -30.12
C ASP A 610 -9.03 -3.00 -30.56
N ILE A 611 -7.75 -2.55 -30.52
CA ILE A 611 -6.61 -3.44 -30.78
C ILE A 611 -6.56 -4.58 -29.76
N MET A 612 -6.77 -4.28 -28.47
CA MET A 612 -6.78 -5.31 -27.43
C MET A 612 -7.89 -6.33 -27.66
N ASP A 613 -9.12 -5.90 -27.94
CA ASP A 613 -10.27 -6.79 -28.11
C ASP A 613 -10.11 -7.69 -29.35
N ARG A 614 -9.57 -7.18 -30.46
CA ARG A 614 -9.33 -7.97 -31.69
C ARG A 614 -8.20 -8.98 -31.55
N THR A 615 -7.19 -8.66 -30.75
CA THR A 615 -6.01 -9.50 -30.59
C THR A 615 -6.05 -10.41 -29.35
N PHE A 616 -7.15 -10.37 -28.58
CA PHE A 616 -7.33 -11.20 -27.39
C PHE A 616 -7.69 -12.65 -27.75
N ARG A 617 -6.93 -13.61 -27.22
CA ARG A 617 -7.21 -15.05 -27.35
C ARG A 617 -7.34 -15.70 -25.97
N ARG A 618 -8.35 -16.56 -25.80
CA ARG A 618 -8.52 -17.37 -24.58
C ARG A 618 -7.72 -18.69 -24.67
N VAL A 619 -6.40 -18.55 -24.78
CA VAL A 619 -5.44 -19.66 -24.85
C VAL A 619 -4.44 -19.55 -23.68
N LEU A 620 -4.38 -20.59 -22.85
CA LEU A 620 -3.45 -20.74 -21.73
C LEU A 620 -2.12 -21.33 -22.19
N THR A 621 -1.02 -20.77 -21.71
CA THR A 621 0.29 -21.39 -21.76
C THR A 621 0.85 -21.63 -20.35
N ARG A 622 2.07 -22.18 -20.30
CA ARG A 622 2.81 -22.44 -19.06
C ARG A 622 3.20 -21.15 -18.32
N ASP A 623 3.25 -20.03 -19.04
CA ASP A 623 3.75 -18.76 -18.53
C ASP A 623 2.73 -18.08 -17.60
N ARG A 624 1.43 -18.39 -17.72
CA ARG A 624 0.39 -17.81 -16.87
C ARG A 624 0.52 -18.30 -15.43
N VAL A 625 0.50 -17.36 -14.48
CA VAL A 625 0.53 -17.63 -13.04
C VAL A 625 -0.89 -17.58 -12.47
N PHE A 626 -1.12 -18.34 -11.39
CA PHE A 626 -2.38 -18.32 -10.65
C PHE A 626 -2.66 -16.93 -10.08
N GLU A 627 -3.93 -16.57 -10.00
CA GLU A 627 -4.37 -15.32 -9.39
C GLU A 627 -5.59 -15.54 -8.52
N TYR A 628 -5.64 -14.84 -7.39
CA TYR A 628 -6.75 -14.92 -6.43
C TYR A 628 -8.11 -14.51 -7.02
N GLN A 629 -8.11 -13.65 -8.06
CA GLN A 629 -9.34 -13.22 -8.75
C GLN A 629 -9.93 -14.30 -9.65
N ALA A 630 -9.15 -15.33 -10.03
CA ALA A 630 -9.62 -16.40 -10.88
C ALA A 630 -10.24 -17.51 -10.02
N THR A 631 -11.41 -18.00 -10.42
CA THR A 631 -12.08 -19.12 -9.73
C THR A 631 -11.27 -20.42 -9.80
N THR A 632 -10.38 -20.54 -10.79
CA THR A 632 -9.43 -21.66 -10.93
C THR A 632 -8.11 -21.19 -11.52
N THR A 633 -7.03 -21.96 -11.34
CA THR A 633 -5.71 -21.74 -11.96
C THR A 633 -5.67 -21.89 -13.48
N GLU A 634 -6.80 -22.26 -14.09
CA GLU A 634 -6.89 -22.68 -15.50
C GLU A 634 -8.02 -21.93 -16.22
N GLU A 635 -8.27 -20.68 -15.80
CA GLU A 635 -9.22 -19.78 -16.44
C GLU A 635 -8.52 -18.50 -16.93
N MET A 636 -8.78 -18.14 -18.19
CA MET A 636 -8.42 -16.84 -18.76
C MET A 636 -9.54 -15.83 -18.48
N PRO A 637 -9.29 -14.53 -18.38
CA PRO A 637 -10.36 -13.55 -18.45
C PRO A 637 -11.11 -13.67 -19.78
N TYR A 638 -12.33 -13.14 -19.81
CA TYR A 638 -13.11 -13.01 -21.03
C TYR A 638 -12.67 -11.80 -21.86
N ARG A 639 -12.17 -10.75 -21.19
CA ARG A 639 -11.70 -9.51 -21.81
C ARG A 639 -10.64 -8.84 -20.93
N LEU A 640 -9.73 -8.10 -21.57
CA LEU A 640 -8.87 -7.13 -20.90
C LEU A 640 -9.51 -5.76 -21.12
N GLU A 641 -10.01 -5.15 -20.05
CA GLU A 641 -10.68 -3.85 -20.11
C GLU A 641 -9.69 -2.76 -19.73
N LEU A 642 -9.39 -1.90 -20.70
CA LEU A 642 -8.60 -0.70 -20.53
C LEU A 642 -9.31 0.21 -19.52
N VAL A 643 -8.57 0.59 -18.49
CA VAL A 643 -9.02 1.55 -17.47
C VAL A 643 -8.42 2.92 -17.79
N HIS A 644 -7.10 2.97 -18.05
CA HIS A 644 -6.41 4.17 -18.51
C HIS A 644 -5.29 3.81 -19.49
N ALA A 645 -4.85 4.79 -20.27
CA ALA A 645 -3.62 4.69 -21.04
C ALA A 645 -2.79 5.96 -20.93
N PHE A 646 -1.48 5.82 -21.01
CA PHE A 646 -0.50 6.91 -20.95
C PHE A 646 0.39 6.84 -22.17
N ARG A 647 0.69 7.99 -22.77
CA ARG A 647 1.59 8.12 -23.92
C ARG A 647 2.91 8.75 -23.48
N SER A 648 4.02 8.22 -23.97
CA SER A 648 5.36 8.77 -23.74
C SER A 648 5.72 9.80 -24.82
N GLU A 649 6.00 11.03 -24.40
CA GLU A 649 6.64 12.07 -25.21
C GLU A 649 8.08 12.17 -24.77
N ASN A 650 8.98 11.42 -25.41
CA ASN A 650 10.36 11.28 -24.98
C ASN A 650 11.32 11.55 -26.14
N LEU A 651 12.02 12.70 -26.08
CA LEU A 651 12.92 13.16 -27.14
C LEU A 651 14.08 12.16 -27.40
N PRO A 652 14.86 11.73 -26.38
CA PRO A 652 15.91 10.73 -26.58
C PRO A 652 15.44 9.42 -27.24
N LEU A 653 14.36 8.81 -26.72
CA LEU A 653 13.86 7.54 -27.25
C LEU A 653 13.30 7.69 -28.66
N CYS A 654 12.59 8.78 -28.93
CA CYS A 654 12.08 9.07 -30.26
C CYS A 654 13.22 9.29 -31.27
N LYS A 655 14.28 10.01 -30.89
CA LYS A 655 15.45 10.24 -31.76
C LYS A 655 16.11 8.92 -32.14
N ARG A 656 16.36 8.05 -31.15
CA ARG A 656 16.94 6.72 -31.35
C ARG A 656 16.10 5.88 -32.34
N PHE A 657 14.79 5.88 -32.18
CA PHE A 657 13.87 5.18 -33.08
C PHE A 657 13.88 5.75 -34.49
N LEU A 658 13.82 7.08 -34.64
CA LEU A 658 13.84 7.75 -35.95
C LEU A 658 15.15 7.52 -36.70
N ASP A 659 16.30 7.50 -36.01
CA ASP A 659 17.59 7.20 -36.62
C ASP A 659 17.65 5.77 -37.17
N ARG A 660 17.17 4.80 -36.39
CA ARG A 660 17.06 3.41 -36.84
C ARG A 660 16.09 3.29 -38.03
N ARG A 661 14.98 4.03 -37.99
CA ARG A 661 14.00 4.07 -39.08
C ARG A 661 14.56 4.67 -40.37
N ALA A 662 15.38 5.70 -40.27
CA ALA A 662 16.04 6.31 -41.43
C ALA A 662 17.05 5.36 -42.10
N ALA A 663 17.63 4.42 -41.35
CA ALA A 663 18.52 3.38 -41.87
C ALA A 663 17.80 2.19 -42.52
N TYR A 664 16.47 2.08 -42.35
CA TYR A 664 15.67 0.97 -42.88
C TYR A 664 15.52 1.04 -44.40
N ARG A 665 15.89 -0.04 -45.10
CA ARG A 665 15.95 -0.10 -46.58
C ARG A 665 14.73 -0.77 -47.22
N GLY A 666 13.70 -1.09 -46.44
CA GLY A 666 12.54 -1.84 -46.92
C GLY A 666 12.71 -3.36 -46.80
N GLY A 667 11.64 -4.11 -47.10
CA GLY A 667 11.57 -5.57 -47.01
C GLY A 667 10.16 -6.06 -47.29
N THR A 668 9.86 -7.33 -46.96
CA THR A 668 8.50 -7.89 -47.00
C THR A 668 7.95 -7.96 -45.57
N PRO A 669 7.46 -6.84 -45.00
CA PRO A 669 7.12 -6.80 -43.59
C PRO A 669 5.93 -7.70 -43.29
N LEU A 670 6.07 -8.49 -42.24
CA LEU A 670 4.96 -9.28 -41.71
C LEU A 670 3.90 -8.34 -41.12
N VAL A 671 2.66 -8.51 -41.54
CA VAL A 671 1.52 -7.77 -40.99
C VAL A 671 1.16 -8.37 -39.63
N ALA A 672 1.43 -7.62 -38.55
CA ALA A 672 1.03 -8.00 -37.21
C ALA A 672 -0.49 -7.90 -37.05
N LYS A 673 -1.08 -8.79 -36.24
CA LYS A 673 -2.54 -8.80 -35.96
C LYS A 673 -3.07 -7.50 -35.33
N THR A 674 -2.20 -6.73 -34.70
CA THR A 674 -2.54 -5.41 -34.15
C THR A 674 -2.96 -4.40 -35.20
N ARG A 675 -2.69 -4.65 -36.50
CA ARG A 675 -3.19 -3.85 -37.63
C ARG A 675 -4.67 -4.04 -37.91
N GLU A 676 -5.33 -5.05 -37.33
CA GLU A 676 -6.74 -5.36 -37.59
C GLU A 676 -7.72 -4.39 -36.90
N GLY A 677 -7.26 -3.46 -36.06
CA GLY A 677 -8.07 -2.47 -35.34
C GLY A 677 -7.34 -1.17 -35.03
N GLY A 678 -7.91 -0.32 -34.18
CA GLY A 678 -7.29 0.91 -33.67
C GLY A 678 -6.79 1.87 -34.74
N GLU A 679 -7.64 2.18 -35.72
CA GLU A 679 -7.31 2.98 -36.91
C GLU A 679 -6.56 4.27 -36.56
N LEU A 680 -6.99 5.00 -35.51
CA LEU A 680 -6.34 6.23 -35.05
C LEU A 680 -4.85 6.04 -34.75
N VAL A 681 -4.49 5.04 -33.94
CA VAL A 681 -3.09 4.83 -33.54
C VAL A 681 -2.28 4.12 -34.64
N ASN A 682 -2.91 3.23 -35.40
CA ASN A 682 -2.26 2.51 -36.50
C ASN A 682 -2.00 3.40 -37.74
N SER A 683 -2.78 4.47 -37.95
CA SER A 683 -2.55 5.46 -39.01
C SER A 683 -1.24 6.24 -38.84
N ARG A 684 -0.67 6.23 -37.63
CA ARG A 684 0.58 6.92 -37.27
C ARG A 684 1.84 6.11 -37.60
N LEU A 685 1.67 4.86 -38.04
CA LEU A 685 2.76 3.93 -38.34
C LEU A 685 3.19 4.04 -39.80
N GLN A 686 4.46 3.82 -40.05
CA GLN A 686 5.02 3.74 -41.41
C GLN A 686 5.23 2.28 -41.85
N ASP A 687 5.66 2.09 -43.09
CA ASP A 687 6.00 0.77 -43.64
C ASP A 687 7.06 0.06 -42.78
N GLY A 688 6.86 -1.23 -42.55
CA GLY A 688 7.74 -2.04 -41.70
C GLY A 688 7.51 -1.89 -40.19
N GLU A 689 6.66 -0.95 -39.77
CA GLU A 689 6.33 -0.74 -38.36
C GLU A 689 5.09 -1.54 -37.94
N ALA A 690 5.02 -1.91 -36.67
CA ALA A 690 3.83 -2.47 -36.03
C ALA A 690 3.74 -1.99 -34.58
N LEU A 691 2.52 -2.00 -34.03
CA LEU A 691 2.32 -1.93 -32.59
C LEU A 691 2.38 -3.35 -32.02
N LEU A 692 3.17 -3.59 -30.99
CA LEU A 692 3.29 -4.88 -30.31
C LEU A 692 3.22 -4.71 -28.79
N PHE A 693 2.72 -5.73 -28.11
CA PHE A 693 2.49 -5.71 -26.67
C PHE A 693 3.66 -6.26 -25.87
N HIS A 694 3.93 -5.67 -24.71
CA HIS A 694 4.80 -6.22 -23.67
C HIS A 694 4.07 -6.23 -22.33
N GLY A 695 3.99 -7.38 -21.67
CA GLY A 695 3.34 -7.49 -20.36
C GLY A 695 4.30 -7.20 -19.22
N THR A 696 3.87 -6.34 -18.30
CA THR A 696 4.67 -5.97 -17.13
C THR A 696 3.77 -5.55 -15.97
N ASN A 697 4.30 -4.90 -14.94
CA ASN A 697 3.50 -4.24 -13.90
C ASN A 697 3.44 -2.72 -14.13
N PRO A 698 2.43 -2.02 -13.58
CA PRO A 698 2.27 -0.58 -13.79
C PRO A 698 3.53 0.25 -13.49
N SER A 699 4.23 0.02 -12.37
CA SER A 699 5.44 0.76 -12.01
C SER A 699 6.57 0.55 -13.02
N SER A 700 6.81 -0.70 -13.42
CA SER A 700 7.85 -1.02 -14.42
C SER A 700 7.47 -0.48 -15.80
N SER A 701 6.19 -0.45 -16.16
CA SER A 701 5.74 0.14 -17.42
C SER A 701 6.18 1.60 -17.53
N ILE A 702 6.08 2.36 -16.44
CA ILE A 702 6.48 3.76 -16.39
C ILE A 702 7.98 3.95 -16.43
N SER A 703 8.72 3.10 -15.71
CA SER A 703 10.18 3.07 -15.82
C SER A 703 10.59 2.89 -17.30
N ILE A 704 9.99 1.92 -18.00
CA ILE A 704 10.26 1.66 -19.41
C ILE A 704 9.82 2.82 -20.32
N LEU A 705 8.70 3.50 -20.05
CA LEU A 705 8.29 4.70 -20.81
C LEU A 705 9.29 5.85 -20.69
N LYS A 706 9.98 5.96 -19.55
CA LYS A 706 10.97 7.00 -19.26
C LYS A 706 12.35 6.66 -19.84
N THR A 707 12.80 5.43 -19.68
CA THR A 707 14.18 5.04 -19.98
C THR A 707 14.35 4.22 -21.24
N GLY A 708 13.25 3.67 -21.77
CA GLY A 708 13.28 2.63 -22.80
C GLY A 708 13.57 1.25 -22.22
N PHE A 709 13.56 0.24 -23.08
CA PHE A 709 14.06 -1.10 -22.75
C PHE A 709 15.57 -1.06 -22.55
N VAL A 710 16.08 -1.88 -21.63
CA VAL A 710 17.51 -2.13 -21.43
C VAL A 710 17.76 -3.62 -21.65
N LEU A 711 18.51 -3.96 -22.69
CA LEU A 711 18.78 -5.33 -23.11
C LEU A 711 19.43 -6.13 -21.99
N ASP A 712 20.30 -5.51 -21.17
CA ASP A 712 20.94 -6.14 -20.00
C ASP A 712 19.97 -6.76 -18.99
N HIS A 713 18.68 -6.41 -19.05
CA HIS A 713 17.61 -7.00 -18.24
C HIS A 713 16.82 -8.12 -18.94
N ALA A 714 17.01 -8.33 -20.24
CA ALA A 714 16.37 -9.41 -20.99
C ALA A 714 16.74 -10.78 -20.41
N GLY A 715 15.78 -11.70 -20.35
CA GLY A 715 16.00 -13.07 -19.87
C GLY A 715 16.23 -13.26 -18.37
N LYS A 716 16.38 -12.19 -17.56
CA LYS A 716 16.61 -12.29 -16.11
C LYS A 716 15.36 -12.70 -15.30
N SER A 717 14.17 -12.43 -15.83
CA SER A 717 12.89 -12.61 -15.12
C SER A 717 11.94 -13.65 -15.74
N THR A 718 12.21 -14.09 -16.98
CA THR A 718 11.51 -15.18 -17.70
C THR A 718 12.45 -15.83 -18.73
N GLY A 719 12.25 -17.11 -19.04
CA GLY A 719 13.12 -17.85 -19.96
C GLY A 719 13.22 -17.27 -21.38
N THR A 720 14.37 -17.46 -22.02
CA THR A 720 14.69 -16.98 -23.37
C THR A 720 14.45 -18.06 -24.42
N MET A 721 13.17 -18.39 -24.69
CA MET A 721 12.82 -19.50 -25.61
C MET A 721 13.43 -19.37 -27.01
N PHE A 722 13.62 -18.14 -27.49
CA PHE A 722 14.12 -17.84 -28.84
C PHE A 722 15.44 -17.03 -28.87
N GLY A 723 16.17 -17.02 -27.73
CA GLY A 723 17.39 -16.23 -27.55
C GLY A 723 17.18 -14.93 -26.79
N TYR A 724 18.24 -14.12 -26.69
CA TYR A 724 18.28 -12.92 -25.86
C TYR A 724 17.81 -11.67 -26.60
N GLY A 725 16.83 -10.96 -26.04
CA GLY A 725 16.31 -9.71 -26.64
C GLY A 725 15.05 -9.18 -25.95
N VAL A 726 14.47 -8.13 -26.52
CA VAL A 726 13.18 -7.57 -26.11
C VAL A 726 12.06 -8.42 -26.70
N TYR A 727 11.30 -9.10 -25.84
CA TYR A 727 10.17 -9.94 -26.23
C TYR A 727 8.87 -9.14 -26.29
N LEU A 728 8.23 -9.14 -27.46
CA LEU A 728 6.93 -8.52 -27.69
C LEU A 728 5.96 -9.53 -28.33
N ALA A 729 4.65 -9.32 -28.19
CA ALA A 729 3.62 -10.16 -28.77
C ALA A 729 2.58 -9.34 -29.54
N GLU A 730 2.06 -9.87 -30.64
CA GLU A 730 0.95 -9.23 -31.35
C GLU A 730 -0.42 -9.50 -30.71
N CYS A 731 -0.51 -10.52 -29.84
CA CYS A 731 -1.72 -10.86 -29.08
C CYS A 731 -1.60 -10.30 -27.66
N CYS A 732 -2.53 -9.42 -27.26
CA CYS A 732 -2.53 -8.84 -25.92
C CYS A 732 -2.64 -9.92 -24.81
N SER A 733 -3.33 -11.03 -25.07
CA SER A 733 -3.49 -12.13 -24.12
C SER A 733 -2.20 -12.94 -23.90
N LYS A 734 -1.22 -12.90 -24.82
CA LYS A 734 0.11 -13.48 -24.58
C LYS A 734 0.93 -12.58 -23.68
N ALA A 735 0.94 -11.28 -23.98
CA ALA A 735 1.58 -10.29 -23.12
C ALA A 735 0.99 -10.31 -21.70
N ASP A 736 -0.34 -10.45 -21.57
CA ASP A 736 -1.04 -10.59 -20.28
C ASP A 736 -0.49 -11.70 -19.39
N GLU A 737 0.03 -12.80 -19.92
CA GLU A 737 0.61 -13.89 -19.11
C GLU A 737 1.81 -13.42 -18.27
N TYR A 738 2.51 -12.40 -18.76
CA TYR A 738 3.67 -11.77 -18.11
C TYR A 738 3.29 -10.56 -17.24
N ALA A 739 2.10 -10.00 -17.45
CA ALA A 739 1.63 -8.84 -16.71
C ALA A 739 1.26 -9.20 -15.27
N ARG A 740 1.57 -8.30 -14.35
CA ARG A 740 1.28 -8.41 -12.91
C ARG A 740 0.74 -7.09 -12.41
N ASP A 741 0.10 -7.09 -11.25
CA ASP A 741 -0.08 -5.85 -10.51
C ASP A 741 1.25 -5.44 -9.85
N ASP A 742 1.29 -4.24 -9.27
CA ASP A 742 2.48 -3.72 -8.60
C ASP A 742 2.76 -4.35 -7.23
N SER A 743 1.96 -5.35 -6.80
CA SER A 743 2.11 -6.04 -5.52
C SER A 743 2.37 -5.06 -4.36
N GLY A 744 1.34 -4.40 -3.84
CA GLY A 744 1.53 -3.32 -2.85
C GLY A 744 0.30 -2.62 -2.33
N GLY A 745 -0.90 -3.10 -2.70
CA GLY A 745 -2.17 -2.53 -2.26
C GLY A 745 -2.55 -1.16 -2.85
N ASN A 746 -1.66 -0.46 -3.58
CA ASN A 746 -1.97 0.87 -4.12
C ASN A 746 -3.05 0.84 -5.21
N PHE A 747 -2.93 -0.05 -6.21
CA PHE A 747 -3.93 -0.23 -7.27
C PHE A 747 -4.17 -1.72 -7.53
N PRO A 748 -4.74 -2.45 -6.55
CA PRO A 748 -4.79 -3.90 -6.59
C PRO A 748 -5.64 -4.39 -7.77
N GLY A 749 -5.18 -5.44 -8.45
CA GLY A 749 -5.88 -6.00 -9.61
C GLY A 749 -5.74 -5.21 -10.93
N LEU A 750 -5.10 -4.03 -10.93
CA LEU A 750 -4.71 -3.35 -12.16
C LEU A 750 -3.36 -3.87 -12.68
N ARG A 751 -3.28 -4.11 -13.98
CA ARG A 751 -2.10 -4.64 -14.67
C ARG A 751 -1.70 -3.71 -15.79
N ALA A 752 -0.47 -3.86 -16.31
CA ALA A 752 0.03 -3.03 -17.38
C ALA A 752 0.46 -3.82 -18.61
N LEU A 753 0.06 -3.33 -19.79
CA LEU A 753 0.66 -3.66 -21.07
C LEU A 753 1.35 -2.43 -21.63
N LEU A 754 2.58 -2.57 -22.11
CA LEU A 754 3.15 -1.58 -23.01
C LEU A 754 2.66 -1.85 -24.42
N VAL A 755 2.35 -0.80 -25.17
CA VAL A 755 2.19 -0.85 -26.62
C VAL A 755 3.38 -0.16 -27.24
N CYS A 756 4.23 -0.97 -27.86
CA CYS A 756 5.51 -0.54 -28.42
C CYS A 756 5.36 -0.36 -29.92
N ARG A 757 5.77 0.80 -30.43
CA ARG A 757 6.03 0.98 -31.85
C ARG A 757 7.34 0.30 -32.18
N SER A 758 7.27 -0.72 -33.03
CA SER A 758 8.39 -1.58 -33.35
C SER A 758 8.64 -1.57 -34.86
N LEU A 759 9.90 -1.37 -35.26
CA LEU A 759 10.34 -1.60 -36.64
C LEU A 759 10.62 -3.10 -36.82
N VAL A 760 9.58 -3.84 -37.20
CA VAL A 760 9.61 -5.31 -37.40
C VAL A 760 10.50 -5.69 -38.58
N GLY A 761 10.44 -4.90 -39.67
CA GLY A 761 11.25 -5.14 -40.85
C GLY A 761 11.06 -6.54 -41.43
N ASN A 762 12.15 -7.26 -41.70
CA ASN A 762 12.13 -8.65 -42.18
C ASN A 762 12.44 -9.65 -41.04
N PRO A 763 11.45 -10.43 -40.57
CA PRO A 763 11.63 -11.34 -39.43
C PRO A 763 12.23 -12.70 -39.80
N TYR A 764 13.12 -13.22 -38.96
CA TYR A 764 13.63 -14.60 -39.01
C TYR A 764 12.63 -15.55 -38.32
N VAL A 765 11.85 -16.30 -39.10
CA VAL A 765 10.73 -17.11 -38.59
C VAL A 765 11.19 -18.49 -38.14
N VAL A 766 10.87 -18.87 -36.89
CA VAL A 766 11.24 -20.14 -36.27
C VAL A 766 10.07 -20.75 -35.49
N GLN A 767 9.97 -22.08 -35.44
CA GLN A 767 8.85 -22.79 -34.78
C GLN A 767 9.27 -23.60 -33.54
N LYS A 768 10.58 -23.85 -33.41
CA LYS A 768 11.19 -24.63 -32.31
C LYS A 768 11.91 -23.67 -31.37
N ALA A 769 12.00 -24.04 -30.09
CA ALA A 769 12.82 -23.33 -29.12
C ALA A 769 14.31 -23.47 -29.47
N GLY A 770 15.09 -22.42 -29.26
CA GLY A 770 16.52 -22.34 -29.57
C GLY A 770 17.01 -20.89 -29.57
N ASP A 771 18.32 -20.67 -29.50
CA ASP A 771 18.89 -19.32 -29.68
C ASP A 771 19.16 -19.07 -31.17
N TYR A 772 18.40 -18.14 -31.76
CA TYR A 772 18.45 -17.84 -33.20
C TYR A 772 18.99 -16.43 -33.49
N ILE A 773 19.45 -15.70 -32.49
CA ILE A 773 19.85 -14.29 -32.64
C ILE A 773 21.09 -14.17 -33.55
N GLY A 774 22.05 -15.08 -33.40
CA GLY A 774 23.25 -15.12 -34.25
C GLY A 774 22.91 -15.34 -35.73
N ASP A 775 22.04 -16.32 -36.00
CA ASP A 775 21.59 -16.67 -37.35
C ASP A 775 20.80 -15.52 -37.99
N ALA A 776 19.89 -14.89 -37.23
CA ALA A 776 19.11 -13.76 -37.70
C ALA A 776 20.00 -12.57 -38.08
N LYS A 777 21.01 -12.23 -37.25
CA LYS A 777 21.99 -11.17 -37.55
C LYS A 777 22.82 -11.50 -38.78
N ALA A 778 23.29 -12.74 -38.90
CA ALA A 778 24.07 -13.19 -40.06
C ALA A 778 23.24 -13.15 -41.36
N GLY A 779 21.94 -13.44 -41.28
CA GLY A 779 20.99 -13.33 -42.37
C GLY A 779 20.56 -11.90 -42.73
N GLY A 780 21.03 -10.89 -41.98
CA GLY A 780 20.60 -9.49 -42.17
C GLY A 780 19.12 -9.27 -41.83
N MET A 781 18.55 -10.10 -40.96
CA MET A 781 17.16 -10.01 -40.52
C MET A 781 17.02 -8.96 -39.42
N ASP A 782 15.83 -8.40 -39.26
CA ASP A 782 15.58 -7.30 -38.33
C ASP A 782 15.12 -7.78 -36.94
N CYS A 783 14.53 -8.98 -36.85
CA CYS A 783 14.11 -9.59 -35.59
C CYS A 783 13.96 -11.11 -35.74
N VAL A 784 13.71 -11.83 -34.64
CA VAL A 784 13.27 -13.24 -34.65
C VAL A 784 11.76 -13.30 -34.40
N LEU A 785 11.05 -14.16 -35.13
CA LEU A 785 9.63 -14.46 -34.91
C LEU A 785 9.46 -15.92 -34.50
N GLY A 786 9.14 -16.15 -33.24
CA GLY A 786 8.74 -17.45 -32.71
C GLY A 786 7.29 -17.75 -33.06
N ASP A 787 7.04 -18.60 -34.05
CA ASP A 787 5.71 -18.99 -34.52
C ASP A 787 5.27 -20.32 -33.90
N ARG A 788 4.78 -20.25 -32.64
CA ARG A 788 4.19 -21.41 -31.96
C ARG A 788 2.73 -21.62 -32.35
N GLU A 789 2.12 -20.62 -32.96
CA GLU A 789 0.74 -20.68 -33.42
C GLU A 789 0.56 -21.74 -34.52
N THR A 790 1.46 -21.82 -35.50
CA THR A 790 1.36 -22.82 -36.57
C THR A 790 1.53 -24.27 -36.09
N VAL A 791 2.26 -24.50 -34.99
CA VAL A 791 2.62 -25.85 -34.53
C VAL A 791 1.80 -26.35 -33.34
N VAL A 792 1.38 -25.46 -32.43
CA VAL A 792 0.62 -25.84 -31.22
C VAL A 792 -0.59 -24.93 -30.96
N ASN A 793 -0.97 -24.10 -31.94
CA ASN A 793 -2.15 -23.22 -31.89
C ASN A 793 -2.16 -22.26 -30.68
N THR A 794 -0.98 -21.75 -30.29
CA THR A 794 -0.84 -20.74 -29.23
C THR A 794 -0.63 -19.34 -29.79
N TYR A 795 0.61 -18.84 -29.80
CA TYR A 795 0.93 -17.43 -30.02
C TYR A 795 2.18 -17.26 -30.90
N ARG A 796 2.30 -16.07 -31.51
CA ARG A 796 3.53 -15.59 -32.13
C ARG A 796 4.20 -14.54 -31.25
N GLU A 797 5.51 -14.63 -31.08
CA GLU A 797 6.32 -13.74 -30.26
C GLU A 797 7.49 -13.18 -31.07
N PHE A 798 7.78 -11.90 -30.91
CA PHE A 798 8.83 -11.17 -31.62
C PHE A 798 9.97 -10.86 -30.67
N VAL A 799 11.20 -11.14 -31.10
CA VAL A 799 12.42 -10.87 -30.30
C VAL A 799 13.31 -9.89 -31.05
N PHE A 800 13.49 -8.71 -30.45
CA PHE A 800 14.36 -7.64 -30.96
C PHE A 800 15.69 -7.65 -30.22
N PHE A 801 16.79 -7.60 -30.97
CA PHE A 801 18.16 -7.60 -30.43
C PHE A 801 18.86 -6.23 -30.58
N ASP A 802 18.11 -5.20 -30.98
CA ASP A 802 18.50 -3.78 -30.99
C ASP A 802 17.35 -2.95 -30.40
N GLU A 803 17.59 -2.30 -29.26
CA GLU A 803 16.59 -1.45 -28.59
C GLU A 803 16.13 -0.27 -29.45
N ALA A 804 16.96 0.19 -30.39
CA ALA A 804 16.61 1.30 -31.27
C ALA A 804 15.45 0.96 -32.22
N GLN A 805 15.13 -0.32 -32.39
CA GLN A 805 13.96 -0.77 -33.15
C GLN A 805 12.64 -0.66 -32.37
N VAL A 806 12.68 -0.36 -31.08
CA VAL A 806 11.51 -0.40 -30.20
C VAL A 806 11.35 0.92 -29.45
N LEU A 807 10.23 1.61 -29.71
CA LEU A 807 9.78 2.77 -28.95
C LEU A 807 8.59 2.35 -28.07
N PRO A 808 8.72 2.27 -26.72
CA PRO A 808 7.58 2.08 -25.84
C PRO A 808 6.71 3.35 -25.86
N GLU A 809 5.65 3.33 -26.66
CA GLU A 809 4.89 4.54 -26.98
C GLU A 809 3.72 4.74 -26.01
N TYR A 810 3.04 3.67 -25.63
CA TYR A 810 1.92 3.70 -24.70
C TYR A 810 2.09 2.71 -23.55
N ALA A 811 1.58 3.05 -22.37
CA ALA A 811 1.29 2.13 -21.28
C ALA A 811 -0.22 2.06 -21.07
N ILE A 812 -0.80 0.88 -21.24
CA ILE A 812 -2.20 0.60 -20.96
C ILE A 812 -2.29 0.01 -19.57
N ILE A 813 -3.08 0.65 -18.70
CA ILE A 813 -3.50 0.09 -17.42
C ILE A 813 -4.88 -0.53 -17.61
N TYR A 814 -5.01 -1.81 -17.29
CA TYR A 814 -6.22 -2.59 -17.55
C TYR A 814 -6.58 -3.48 -16.36
N LYS A 815 -7.86 -3.87 -16.32
CA LYS A 815 -8.38 -4.91 -15.43
C LYS A 815 -8.78 -6.15 -16.24
N ARG A 816 -8.68 -7.32 -15.60
CA ARG A 816 -9.11 -8.60 -16.17
C ARG A 816 -10.59 -8.80 -15.87
N GLN A 817 -11.41 -8.98 -16.91
CA GLN A 817 -12.84 -9.21 -16.75
C GLN A 817 -13.16 -10.70 -16.76
N TYR A 818 -13.57 -11.22 -15.59
CA TYR A 818 -14.04 -12.60 -15.42
C TYR A 818 -15.57 -12.71 -15.37
N ASP A 819 -16.30 -11.60 -15.12
CA ASP A 819 -17.76 -11.59 -15.17
C ASP A 819 -18.26 -11.51 -16.62
N LYS A 820 -19.00 -12.54 -17.04
CA LYS A 820 -19.61 -12.62 -18.37
C LYS A 820 -20.65 -11.53 -18.61
N LYS A 821 -21.25 -10.95 -17.55
CA LYS A 821 -22.32 -9.96 -17.67
C LYS A 821 -21.81 -8.62 -18.22
N VAL A 822 -20.55 -8.29 -17.98
CA VAL A 822 -19.94 -7.00 -18.34
C VAL A 822 -19.05 -7.08 -19.59
N VAL A 823 -19.08 -8.21 -20.32
CA VAL A 823 -18.22 -8.46 -21.48
C VAL A 823 -19.04 -8.62 -22.76
N PRO A 824 -18.58 -8.09 -23.92
CA PRO A 824 -19.27 -8.28 -25.19
C PRO A 824 -19.48 -9.77 -25.53
N ARG A 825 -20.70 -10.11 -25.99
CA ARG A 825 -21.10 -11.51 -26.28
C ARG A 825 -20.12 -12.26 -27.18
N GLY A 826 -19.52 -11.59 -28.16
CA GLY A 826 -18.56 -12.20 -29.10
C GLY A 826 -17.25 -12.69 -28.47
N MET A 827 -16.89 -12.20 -27.28
CA MET A 827 -15.68 -12.58 -26.54
C MET A 827 -15.92 -13.73 -25.55
N ILE A 828 -17.17 -14.11 -25.31
CA ILE A 828 -17.54 -15.21 -24.40
C ILE A 828 -17.32 -16.56 -25.10
N ARG A 829 -16.09 -17.10 -25.02
CA ARG A 829 -15.66 -18.35 -25.69
C ARG A 829 -14.90 -19.24 -24.71
N THR A 830 -14.92 -20.56 -24.77
CA THR A 830 -14.21 -21.40 -23.75
C THR A 830 -12.67 -21.19 -23.75
N THR A 831 -12.05 -21.21 -22.56
CA THR A 831 -10.59 -21.24 -22.41
C THR A 831 -10.01 -22.54 -22.98
N THR A 832 -8.89 -22.46 -23.70
CA THR A 832 -8.14 -23.61 -24.22
C THR A 832 -6.71 -23.63 -23.69
N GLY A 833 -6.01 -24.77 -23.73
CA GLY A 833 -4.65 -24.90 -23.19
C GLY A 833 -4.60 -25.30 -21.70
N THR A 834 -3.40 -25.34 -21.12
CA THR A 834 -3.18 -25.64 -19.69
C THR A 834 -1.86 -25.03 -19.20
N THR A 835 -1.87 -24.54 -17.96
CA THR A 835 -0.68 -24.10 -17.23
C THR A 835 0.23 -25.27 -16.82
N GLY A 836 -0.34 -26.47 -16.69
CA GLY A 836 0.37 -27.67 -16.24
C GLY A 836 0.70 -27.70 -14.75
N ARG A 837 0.09 -26.82 -13.94
CA ARG A 837 0.42 -26.63 -12.52
C ARG A 837 -0.47 -27.42 -11.57
N ASN A 838 -1.57 -27.97 -12.07
CA ASN A 838 -2.48 -28.75 -11.25
C ASN A 838 -2.19 -30.24 -11.36
N TRP A 839 -2.52 -30.95 -10.29
CA TRP A 839 -2.77 -32.38 -10.37
C TRP A 839 -3.91 -32.64 -11.35
N GLN A 840 -3.76 -33.68 -12.18
CA GLN A 840 -4.76 -34.06 -13.17
C GLN A 840 -5.22 -35.48 -12.94
N VAL A 841 -6.51 -35.73 -13.09
CA VAL A 841 -7.11 -37.06 -13.05
C VAL A 841 -7.57 -37.45 -14.46
N LYS A 842 -7.37 -38.71 -14.85
CA LYS A 842 -7.82 -39.22 -16.14
C LYS A 842 -9.30 -39.61 -16.07
N LEU A 843 -10.14 -38.81 -16.71
CA LEU A 843 -11.57 -39.06 -16.93
C LEU A 843 -11.79 -39.72 -18.30
N ASP A 844 -13.03 -40.15 -18.57
CA ASP A 844 -13.40 -40.80 -19.83
C ASP A 844 -13.19 -39.87 -21.05
N LYS A 845 -13.33 -38.55 -20.84
CA LYS A 845 -13.11 -37.51 -21.86
C LYS A 845 -11.65 -37.05 -21.96
N GLY A 846 -10.74 -37.64 -21.18
CA GLY A 846 -9.32 -37.28 -21.12
C GLY A 846 -8.87 -36.78 -19.76
N TRP A 847 -7.67 -36.20 -19.71
CA TRP A 847 -7.12 -35.61 -18.49
C TRP A 847 -7.90 -34.36 -18.09
N ALA A 848 -8.31 -34.29 -16.83
CA ALA A 848 -8.98 -33.13 -16.25
C ALA A 848 -8.26 -32.69 -14.98
N ASN A 849 -8.25 -31.39 -14.72
CA ASN A 849 -7.66 -30.86 -13.50
C ASN A 849 -8.50 -31.24 -12.28
N VAL A 850 -7.81 -31.53 -11.18
CA VAL A 850 -8.42 -31.64 -9.86
C VAL A 850 -8.92 -30.25 -9.44
N PRO A 851 -10.06 -30.11 -8.72
CA PRO A 851 -10.55 -28.83 -8.21
C PRO A 851 -9.47 -28.04 -7.44
N LEU A 852 -9.52 -26.71 -7.48
CA LEU A 852 -8.45 -25.84 -6.99
C LEU A 852 -8.13 -26.04 -5.51
N ASP A 853 -9.15 -26.09 -4.67
CA ASP A 853 -9.02 -26.26 -3.22
C ASP A 853 -8.41 -27.61 -2.86
N VAL A 854 -8.87 -28.67 -3.53
CA VAL A 854 -8.26 -29.99 -3.44
C VAL A 854 -6.81 -29.94 -3.92
N ASN A 855 -6.53 -29.30 -5.06
CA ASN A 855 -5.18 -29.20 -5.61
C ASN A 855 -4.20 -28.50 -4.65
N LEU A 856 -4.61 -27.41 -4.00
CA LEU A 856 -3.80 -26.72 -2.97
C LEU A 856 -3.50 -27.66 -1.80
N GLN A 857 -4.50 -28.37 -1.31
CA GLN A 857 -4.33 -29.37 -0.25
C GLN A 857 -3.36 -30.48 -0.67
N LEU A 858 -3.50 -31.04 -1.87
CA LEU A 858 -2.60 -32.07 -2.39
C LEU A 858 -1.17 -31.56 -2.54
N GLN A 859 -0.97 -30.31 -2.98
CA GLN A 859 0.36 -29.70 -3.10
C GLN A 859 1.00 -29.47 -1.72
N GLU A 860 0.24 -28.99 -0.73
CA GLU A 860 0.74 -28.86 0.64
C GLU A 860 1.08 -30.21 1.26
N SER A 861 0.19 -31.19 1.13
CA SER A 861 0.41 -32.56 1.60
C SER A 861 1.65 -33.17 0.98
N PHE A 862 1.84 -32.99 -0.33
CA PHE A 862 3.05 -33.43 -1.03
C PHE A 862 4.32 -32.77 -0.47
N LYS A 863 4.30 -31.44 -0.26
CA LYS A 863 5.43 -30.70 0.37
C LYS A 863 5.72 -31.19 1.79
N LYS A 864 4.69 -31.59 2.54
CA LYS A 864 4.79 -32.17 3.89
C LYS A 864 5.21 -33.66 3.86
N GLY A 865 5.47 -34.24 2.69
CA GLY A 865 5.89 -35.64 2.53
C GLY A 865 4.78 -36.67 2.71
N GLN A 866 3.51 -36.26 2.67
CA GLN A 866 2.37 -37.17 2.76
C GLN A 866 2.17 -37.91 1.44
N SER A 867 2.03 -39.24 1.50
CA SER A 867 1.84 -40.10 0.33
C SER A 867 0.37 -40.31 -0.03
N VAL A 868 -0.54 -40.19 0.94
CA VAL A 868 -1.98 -40.41 0.77
C VAL A 868 -2.75 -39.26 1.42
N VAL A 869 -3.73 -38.71 0.70
CA VAL A 869 -4.58 -37.62 1.16
C VAL A 869 -6.04 -37.98 0.94
N GLU A 870 -6.86 -37.89 1.97
CA GLU A 870 -8.31 -38.08 1.88
C GLU A 870 -9.00 -36.71 1.80
N VAL A 871 -9.84 -36.51 0.79
CA VAL A 871 -10.49 -35.23 0.51
C VAL A 871 -11.93 -35.43 0.07
N ASP A 872 -12.83 -34.61 0.60
CA ASP A 872 -14.23 -34.56 0.17
C ASP A 872 -14.39 -33.60 -1.01
N ILE A 873 -15.02 -34.08 -2.09
CA ILE A 873 -15.34 -33.28 -3.28
C ILE A 873 -16.83 -33.43 -3.56
N GLY A 874 -17.60 -32.39 -3.25
CA GLY A 874 -19.05 -32.43 -3.29
C GLY A 874 -19.59 -33.44 -2.26
N ALA A 875 -20.40 -34.40 -2.71
CA ALA A 875 -20.98 -35.43 -1.84
C ALA A 875 -20.13 -36.71 -1.71
N PHE A 876 -18.93 -36.73 -2.29
CA PHE A 876 -18.10 -37.93 -2.38
C PHE A 876 -16.73 -37.73 -1.75
N THR A 877 -16.25 -38.76 -1.04
CA THR A 877 -14.91 -38.80 -0.48
C THR A 877 -13.95 -39.54 -1.42
N TYR A 878 -12.79 -38.95 -1.65
CA TYR A 878 -11.74 -39.48 -2.51
C TYR A 878 -10.44 -39.67 -1.76
N ILE A 879 -9.72 -40.74 -2.09
CA ILE A 879 -8.36 -41.00 -1.63
C ILE A 879 -7.42 -40.71 -2.79
N PHE A 880 -6.52 -39.75 -2.61
CA PHE A 880 -5.45 -39.44 -3.54
C PHE A 880 -4.16 -40.09 -3.05
N ASP A 881 -3.71 -41.13 -3.77
CA ASP A 881 -2.39 -41.74 -3.59
C ASP A 881 -1.40 -41.02 -4.50
N LEU A 882 -0.65 -40.07 -3.91
CA LEU A 882 0.29 -39.21 -4.60
C LEU A 882 1.54 -39.98 -5.05
N ALA A 883 1.93 -41.02 -4.30
CA ALA A 883 3.09 -41.84 -4.61
C ALA A 883 2.82 -42.76 -5.80
N ASN A 884 1.69 -43.46 -5.80
CA ASN A 884 1.30 -44.37 -6.88
C ASN A 884 0.55 -43.68 -8.01
N LYS A 885 0.31 -42.36 -7.89
CA LYS A 885 -0.37 -41.53 -8.88
C LYS A 885 -1.76 -42.09 -9.21
N GLN A 886 -2.57 -42.31 -8.18
CA GLN A 886 -3.94 -42.82 -8.31
C GLN A 886 -4.93 -42.02 -7.46
N GLN A 887 -6.18 -42.00 -7.92
CA GLN A 887 -7.31 -41.45 -7.18
C GLN A 887 -8.39 -42.52 -7.06
N THR A 888 -8.87 -42.76 -5.85
CA THR A 888 -9.91 -43.77 -5.56
C THR A 888 -11.15 -43.08 -4.99
N ASN A 889 -12.31 -43.32 -5.58
CA ASN A 889 -13.59 -42.89 -5.00
C ASN A 889 -14.04 -43.90 -3.93
N LYS A 890 -14.16 -43.49 -2.66
CA LYS A 890 -14.52 -44.41 -1.56
C LYS A 890 -15.92 -44.99 -1.68
N SER A 891 -16.86 -44.27 -2.31
CA SER A 891 -18.24 -44.72 -2.46
C SER A 891 -18.42 -45.77 -3.57
N THR A 892 -17.60 -45.70 -4.62
CA THR A 892 -17.75 -46.58 -5.81
C THR A 892 -16.60 -47.57 -5.98
N GLY A 893 -15.48 -47.38 -5.28
CA GLY A 893 -14.25 -48.16 -5.48
C GLY A 893 -13.51 -47.86 -6.77
N ASN A 894 -14.01 -46.95 -7.61
CA ASN A 894 -13.40 -46.63 -8.90
C ASN A 894 -12.03 -45.96 -8.70
N VAL A 895 -11.01 -46.52 -9.38
CA VAL A 895 -9.63 -46.02 -9.38
C VAL A 895 -9.33 -45.35 -10.71
N ARG A 896 -8.77 -44.14 -10.66
CA ARG A 896 -8.37 -43.37 -11.84
C ARG A 896 -6.89 -42.98 -11.77
N PRO A 897 -6.18 -42.98 -12.91
CA PRO A 897 -4.83 -42.45 -12.99
C PRO A 897 -4.79 -40.98 -12.61
N LEU A 898 -3.77 -40.62 -11.84
CA LEU A 898 -3.42 -39.26 -11.48
C LEU A 898 -2.13 -38.86 -12.21
N ARG A 899 -1.95 -37.58 -12.52
CA ARG A 899 -0.71 -37.03 -13.07
C ARG A 899 -0.29 -35.84 -12.22
N PRO A 900 0.98 -35.76 -11.78
CA PRO A 900 1.47 -34.62 -11.03
C PRO A 900 1.53 -33.36 -11.91
N PRO A 901 1.59 -32.18 -11.26
CA PRO A 901 2.01 -30.96 -11.92
C PRO A 901 3.35 -31.16 -12.66
N MET A 902 3.53 -30.52 -13.81
CA MET A 902 4.74 -30.69 -14.65
C MET A 902 6.04 -30.20 -13.97
N PHE A 903 5.97 -29.35 -12.94
CA PHE A 903 7.16 -28.94 -12.18
C PHE A 903 7.53 -29.95 -11.07
N MET A 904 6.64 -30.90 -10.79
CA MET A 904 6.86 -32.01 -9.85
C MET A 904 7.14 -33.34 -10.58
N SER A 905 7.09 -33.35 -11.92
CA SER A 905 7.12 -34.56 -12.75
C SER A 905 8.52 -35.04 -13.07
#